data_AF-A0A934MXH6-F1
#
_entry.id   AF-A0A934MXH6-F1
#
_cell.length_a   1.000
_cell.length_b   1.000
_cell.length_c   1.000
_cell.angle_alpha   90.00
_cell.angle_beta   90.00
_cell.angle_gamma   90.00
#
_symmetry.space_group_name_H-M   'P 1'
#
loop_
_entity.id
_entity.type
_entity.pdbx_description
1 polymer ?
#
loop_
_entity_poly.entity_id
_entity_poly.type
_entity_poly.pdbx_seq_one_letter_code
_entity_poly.pdbx_strand_id
1 'polypeptide(L)'
;MDSASKRILAMKNSDSDTEKLRAVYKAMTEGLIGRVPSLATKRFSKAEALRLWTDLSERNRAETLRKMVEETPDNYELITGTGRFQALLSQLAAEEIIAVDTETTGVDVYTDNIVGISLTLPKADIHVYIPVDHVGIEQMSREYVLRELAPILSREDIGKVLHNAIFDIAMFRRHGYDLRGVVWDTMTAMHVLNENEPSFRLKDLAPKYLRVASDTFDSLFGKNAQFREVPIDIALVYAAKDTDLTWRMYKFQRFHLEKMPSVLEYYQTVEVPLLPVIVDLEANGYILDLDFAKEYGEELGKQAALLRDKLIEILTPYHEGPDVINLNSGPQMKTALSKAIGKDLPNMDAKKTLKPLAGQHEVIAKLLEYRKITKLSGTYIDALPDKQNPTTGRWHSRFNPMGTVTGRFSSGEDKDNANSSQFNVQNQPPEARRMFVAPLGKVLVSADFKAQEIRCVAYLSGEPALVDAFNNNIDPYANMASKYYKQPYSEVNKNPDGSDTKERKAMKVGWLSMLYGTSKYTLAEQLKTTPDEAARFMSELFESMPVLHVWIKANEAFAEKHGFVWMDKQQRKRRLPDATIKAKWGDRDSFRQKNRAMRQATNARVQGSSSIQTKVTMIKADACCKTREGWRMWGTVHDELIFEIPEDFTRDDIEQIRKLMTESYRWGDVANGTDIEVMRRWGEGVTVDDWFTNKENV
;
A
#
# COMPACT_ATOMS: atom_id res chain seq x y z
N MET A 1 20.25 17.81 -40.65
CA MET A 1 20.54 16.40 -40.28
C MET A 1 21.41 15.79 -41.37
N ASP A 2 22.63 15.41 -41.01
CA ASP A 2 23.56 14.70 -41.89
C ASP A 2 22.99 13.33 -42.33
N SER A 3 23.48 12.81 -43.46
CA SER A 3 23.12 11.51 -44.05
C SER A 3 23.24 10.34 -43.06
N ALA A 4 24.21 10.41 -42.13
CA ALA A 4 24.41 9.42 -41.08
C ALA A 4 23.28 9.43 -40.04
N SER A 5 22.78 10.61 -39.64
CA SER A 5 21.73 10.77 -38.63
C SER A 5 20.41 10.18 -39.09
N LYS A 6 20.02 10.41 -40.36
CA LYS A 6 18.80 9.85 -40.95
C LYS A 6 18.86 8.32 -41.00
N ARG A 7 20.02 7.76 -41.37
CA ARG A 7 20.25 6.30 -41.42
C ARG A 7 20.12 5.65 -40.04
N ILE A 8 20.67 6.25 -39.00
CA ILE A 8 20.66 5.69 -37.64
C ILE A 8 19.26 5.78 -37.01
N LEU A 9 18.54 6.89 -37.21
CA LEU A 9 17.16 7.04 -36.70
C LEU A 9 16.17 6.11 -37.41
N ALA A 10 16.42 5.73 -38.67
CA ALA A 10 15.61 4.78 -39.41
C ALA A 10 15.85 3.30 -39.00
N MET A 11 16.84 3.02 -38.14
CA MET A 11 17.04 1.67 -37.58
C MET A 11 15.95 1.33 -36.56
N LYS A 12 15.77 0.03 -36.28
CA LYS A 12 14.91 -0.42 -35.18
C LYS A 12 15.53 0.00 -33.84
N ASN A 13 15.00 1.06 -33.25
CA ASN A 13 15.43 1.62 -31.97
C ASN A 13 14.29 1.51 -30.95
N SER A 14 14.65 1.43 -29.66
CA SER A 14 13.66 1.68 -28.60
C SER A 14 13.27 3.16 -28.58
N ASP A 15 12.15 3.49 -27.95
CA ASP A 15 11.71 4.89 -27.81
C ASP A 15 12.77 5.72 -27.05
N SER A 16 13.32 5.16 -25.97
CA SER A 16 14.44 5.76 -25.21
C SER A 16 15.66 6.01 -26.11
N ASP A 17 16.09 5.03 -26.90
CA ASP A 17 17.25 5.22 -27.79
C ASP A 17 16.97 6.29 -28.84
N THR A 18 15.74 6.34 -29.36
CA THR A 18 15.33 7.33 -30.34
C THR A 18 15.40 8.74 -29.77
N GLU A 19 14.98 8.94 -28.52
CA GLU A 19 15.05 10.23 -27.83
C GLU A 19 16.50 10.67 -27.58
N LYS A 20 17.34 9.78 -27.04
CA LYS A 20 18.78 10.03 -26.82
C LYS A 20 19.49 10.41 -28.11
N LEU A 21 19.22 9.68 -29.19
CA LEU A 21 19.79 9.96 -30.51
C LEU A 21 19.37 11.33 -31.02
N ARG A 22 18.09 11.71 -30.90
CA ARG A 22 17.61 13.05 -31.30
C ARG A 22 18.30 14.15 -30.51
N ALA A 23 18.47 13.99 -29.20
CA ALA A 23 19.14 14.96 -28.35
C ALA A 23 20.63 15.13 -28.74
N VAL A 24 21.34 14.02 -28.97
CA VAL A 24 22.73 14.06 -29.46
C VAL A 24 22.84 14.79 -30.80
N TYR A 25 21.96 14.48 -31.76
CA TYR A 25 22.00 15.16 -33.06
C TYR A 25 21.71 16.65 -32.96
N LYS A 26 20.78 17.04 -32.10
CA LYS A 26 20.50 18.46 -31.83
C LYS A 26 21.75 19.14 -31.26
N ALA A 27 22.33 18.58 -30.20
CA ALA A 27 23.52 19.14 -29.55
C ALA A 27 24.76 19.18 -30.47
N MET A 28 24.93 18.18 -31.34
CA MET A 28 25.98 18.20 -32.38
C MET A 28 25.74 19.30 -33.42
N THR A 29 24.48 19.54 -33.80
CA THR A 29 24.12 20.61 -34.76
C THR A 29 24.33 21.99 -34.14
N GLU A 30 24.10 22.12 -32.83
CA GLU A 30 24.33 23.33 -32.04
C GLU A 30 25.81 23.52 -31.65
N GLY A 31 26.69 22.57 -32.00
CA GLY A 31 28.12 22.65 -31.72
C GLY A 31 28.51 22.37 -30.27
N LEU A 32 27.59 21.88 -29.43
CA LEU A 32 27.81 21.63 -28.00
C LEU A 32 28.67 20.37 -27.75
N ILE A 33 28.56 19.38 -28.64
CA ILE A 33 29.32 18.14 -28.61
C ILE A 33 29.81 17.77 -30.01
N GLY A 34 30.96 17.10 -30.08
CA GLY A 34 31.61 16.72 -31.33
C GLY A 34 32.13 15.29 -31.29
N ARG A 35 32.40 14.71 -32.45
CA ARG A 35 33.00 13.37 -32.53
C ARG A 35 34.40 13.40 -31.89
N VAL A 36 34.67 12.46 -30.99
CA VAL A 36 35.98 12.33 -30.34
C VAL A 36 36.96 11.67 -31.31
N PRO A 37 38.00 12.37 -31.83
CA PRO A 37 38.83 11.87 -32.93
C PRO A 37 39.53 10.53 -32.64
N SER A 38 39.94 10.28 -31.40
CA SER A 38 40.60 9.05 -30.96
C SER A 38 39.68 7.83 -30.88
N LEU A 39 38.37 8.03 -30.82
CA LEU A 39 37.35 6.98 -30.72
C LEU A 39 36.45 6.92 -31.97
N ALA A 40 36.61 7.88 -32.89
CA ALA A 40 35.80 8.01 -34.08
C ALA A 40 36.18 6.96 -35.12
N THR A 41 35.20 6.17 -35.55
CA THR A 41 35.38 5.27 -36.71
C THR A 41 35.17 6.03 -38.02
N LYS A 42 35.53 5.44 -39.17
CA LYS A 42 35.31 6.05 -40.50
C LYS A 42 33.85 6.49 -40.74
N ARG A 43 32.86 5.83 -40.10
CA ARG A 43 31.44 6.16 -40.25
C ARG A 43 30.78 6.34 -38.88
N PHE A 44 30.06 7.45 -38.69
CA PHE A 44 29.30 7.68 -37.47
C PHE A 44 28.27 6.56 -37.26
N SER A 45 28.29 5.94 -36.08
CA SER A 45 27.50 4.75 -35.75
C SER A 45 26.52 5.02 -34.60
N LYS A 46 25.51 4.16 -34.42
CA LYS A 46 24.60 4.22 -33.27
C LYS A 46 25.37 4.14 -31.93
N ALA A 47 26.36 3.26 -31.84
CA ALA A 47 27.17 3.11 -30.64
C ALA A 47 27.98 4.39 -30.33
N GLU A 48 28.52 5.04 -31.36
CA GLU A 48 29.21 6.33 -31.22
C GLU A 48 28.24 7.44 -30.76
N ALA A 49 27.04 7.49 -31.33
CA ALA A 49 26.00 8.44 -30.91
C ALA A 49 25.56 8.22 -29.46
N LEU A 50 25.40 6.97 -29.02
CA LEU A 50 25.05 6.66 -27.62
C LEU A 50 26.19 6.98 -26.64
N ARG A 51 27.46 6.90 -27.05
CA ARG A 51 28.59 7.40 -26.23
C ARG A 51 28.58 8.92 -26.12
N LEU A 52 28.28 9.62 -27.21
CA LEU A 52 28.11 11.07 -27.18
C LEU A 52 26.92 11.52 -26.34
N TRP A 53 25.87 10.69 -26.24
CA TRP A 53 24.78 10.93 -25.28
C TRP A 53 25.31 10.91 -23.84
N THR A 54 26.17 9.96 -23.49
CA THR A 54 26.78 9.91 -22.15
C THR A 54 27.57 11.19 -21.84
N ASP A 55 28.46 11.62 -22.74
CA ASP A 55 29.23 12.87 -22.59
C ASP A 55 28.30 14.11 -22.48
N LEU A 56 27.30 14.21 -23.36
CA LEU A 56 26.31 15.29 -23.30
C LEU A 56 25.54 15.31 -21.99
N SER A 57 25.11 14.13 -21.51
CA SER A 57 24.38 13.99 -20.25
C SER A 57 25.26 14.38 -19.06
N GLU A 58 26.54 14.00 -19.06
CA GLU A 58 27.50 14.40 -18.02
C GLU A 58 27.75 15.91 -18.01
N ARG A 59 27.90 16.53 -19.18
CA ARG A 59 28.06 17.99 -19.31
C ARG A 59 26.82 18.75 -18.83
N ASN A 60 25.64 18.32 -19.28
CA ASN A 60 24.38 18.94 -18.85
C ASN A 60 24.18 18.81 -17.33
N ARG A 61 24.55 17.66 -16.76
CA ARG A 61 24.51 17.43 -15.32
C ARG A 61 25.49 18.33 -14.57
N ALA A 62 26.73 18.43 -15.03
CA ALA A 62 27.74 19.31 -14.43
C ALA A 62 27.30 20.78 -14.48
N GLU A 63 26.74 21.23 -15.60
CA GLU A 63 26.20 22.59 -15.74
C GLU A 63 24.99 22.83 -14.83
N THR A 64 24.11 21.83 -14.68
CA THR A 64 22.96 21.91 -13.76
C THR A 64 23.44 22.05 -12.32
N LEU A 65 24.38 21.21 -11.88
CA LEU A 65 24.96 21.26 -10.54
C LEU A 65 25.68 22.59 -10.27
N ARG A 66 26.42 23.10 -11.26
CA ARG A 66 27.07 24.41 -11.17
C ARG A 66 26.06 25.53 -10.97
N LYS A 67 24.99 25.56 -11.79
CA LYS A 67 23.92 26.56 -11.66
C LYS A 67 23.20 26.47 -10.33
N MET A 68 22.96 25.25 -9.82
CA MET A 68 22.36 25.07 -8.49
C MET A 68 23.17 25.80 -7.41
N VAL A 69 24.50 25.72 -7.46
CA VAL A 69 25.37 26.41 -6.49
C VAL A 69 25.42 27.92 -6.77
N GLU A 70 25.60 28.35 -8.02
CA GLU A 70 25.67 29.77 -8.40
C GLU A 70 24.36 30.53 -8.11
N GLU A 71 23.21 29.85 -8.18
CA GLU A 71 21.88 30.41 -7.95
C GLU A 71 21.33 30.08 -6.54
N THR A 72 22.19 29.70 -5.60
CA THR A 72 21.81 29.43 -4.20
C THR A 72 21.15 30.68 -3.59
N PRO A 73 19.92 30.59 -3.07
CA PRO A 73 19.28 31.72 -2.41
C PRO A 73 20.04 32.19 -1.16
N ASP A 74 20.07 33.50 -0.91
CA ASP A 74 20.79 34.09 0.24
C ASP A 74 20.29 33.58 1.60
N ASN A 75 19.04 33.11 1.67
CA ASN A 75 18.44 32.58 2.89
C ASN A 75 18.63 31.06 3.06
N TYR A 76 19.51 30.44 2.26
CA TYR A 76 19.94 29.06 2.42
C TYR A 76 21.25 29.03 3.21
N GLU A 77 21.26 28.35 4.36
CA GLU A 77 22.41 28.35 5.26
C GLU A 77 22.95 26.94 5.54
N LEU A 78 24.26 26.78 5.40
CA LEU A 78 24.98 25.60 5.82
C LEU A 78 25.48 25.75 7.26
N ILE A 79 25.19 24.77 8.12
CA ILE A 79 25.50 24.83 9.55
C ILE A 79 26.50 23.73 9.92
N THR A 80 27.79 24.02 9.83
CA THR A 80 28.87 23.07 10.19
C THR A 80 29.45 23.28 11.58
N GLY A 81 29.25 24.45 12.19
CA GLY A 81 29.88 24.86 13.45
C GLY A 81 28.91 25.09 14.61
N THR A 82 29.41 24.85 15.83
CA THR A 82 28.61 24.90 17.07
C THR A 82 28.01 26.27 17.38
N GLY A 83 28.73 27.37 17.10
CA GLY A 83 28.26 28.72 17.39
C GLY A 83 26.98 29.10 16.61
N ARG A 84 26.99 28.89 15.29
CA ARG A 84 25.80 29.15 14.45
C ARG A 84 24.67 28.17 14.74
N PHE A 85 25.00 26.92 15.09
CA PHE A 85 24.02 25.92 15.50
C PHE A 85 23.27 26.31 16.78
N GLN A 86 23.96 26.84 17.79
CA GLN A 86 23.30 27.34 19.01
C GLN A 86 22.37 28.54 18.73
N ALA A 87 22.75 29.44 17.81
CA ALA A 87 21.87 30.49 17.34
C ALA A 87 20.63 29.94 16.61
N LEU A 88 20.81 28.88 15.80
CA LEU A 88 19.70 28.19 15.12
C LEU A 88 18.73 27.56 16.12
N LEU A 89 19.22 26.90 17.17
CA LEU A 89 18.37 26.32 18.23
C LEU A 89 17.50 27.39 18.90
N SER A 90 18.04 28.58 19.12
CA SER A 90 17.29 29.72 19.66
C SER A 90 16.21 30.22 18.69
N GLN A 91 16.50 30.27 17.39
CA GLN A 91 15.53 30.63 16.35
C GLN A 91 14.42 29.58 16.25
N LEU A 92 14.78 28.30 16.23
CA LEU A 92 13.85 27.17 16.21
C LEU A 92 12.89 27.20 17.39
N ALA A 93 13.37 27.53 18.60
CA ALA A 93 12.53 27.60 19.79
C ALA A 93 11.48 28.74 19.75
N ALA A 94 11.65 29.71 18.84
CA ALA A 94 10.75 30.84 18.63
C ALA A 94 9.76 30.64 17.47
N GLU A 95 9.86 29.52 16.74
CA GLU A 95 8.93 29.11 15.68
C GLU A 95 7.69 28.45 16.28
N GLU A 96 6.56 28.64 15.62
CA GLU A 96 5.31 27.90 15.91
C GLU A 96 5.19 26.63 15.07
N ILE A 97 5.85 26.62 13.92
CA ILE A 97 5.82 25.53 12.95
C ILE A 97 7.08 25.54 12.10
N ILE A 98 7.65 24.38 11.84
CA ILE A 98 8.87 24.20 11.03
C ILE A 98 8.66 23.10 10.00
N ALA A 99 9.41 23.13 8.89
CA ALA A 99 9.54 21.96 8.03
C ALA A 99 10.83 21.20 8.36
N VAL A 100 10.77 19.86 8.33
CA VAL A 100 11.87 18.96 8.71
C VAL A 100 12.03 17.89 7.64
N ASP A 101 13.27 17.55 7.34
CA ASP A 101 13.63 16.44 6.45
C ASP A 101 14.98 15.85 6.86
N THR A 102 15.19 14.57 6.56
CA THR A 102 16.45 13.86 6.83
C THR A 102 17.08 13.34 5.54
N GLU A 103 18.36 13.67 5.37
CA GLU A 103 19.19 13.09 4.33
C GLU A 103 19.92 11.87 4.91
N THR A 104 19.97 10.77 4.17
CA THR A 104 20.39 9.46 4.71
C THR A 104 21.32 8.71 3.76
N THR A 105 21.95 7.63 4.24
CA THR A 105 22.78 6.76 3.39
C THR A 105 21.96 5.92 2.40
N GLY A 106 20.64 5.84 2.61
CA GLY A 106 19.72 5.01 1.85
C GLY A 106 18.32 5.03 2.48
N VAL A 107 17.43 4.16 1.99
CA VAL A 107 16.00 4.22 2.30
C VAL A 107 15.54 3.19 3.34
N ASP A 108 16.42 2.36 3.89
CA ASP A 108 16.09 1.38 4.92
C ASP A 108 16.32 1.95 6.33
N VAL A 109 15.23 2.28 7.01
CA VAL A 109 15.24 2.85 8.36
C VAL A 109 15.97 2.01 9.41
N TYR A 110 16.17 0.71 9.17
CA TYR A 110 16.85 -0.20 10.11
C TYR A 110 18.35 -0.39 9.83
N THR A 111 18.83 -0.10 8.61
CA THR A 111 20.24 -0.25 8.26
C THR A 111 20.93 1.07 7.86
N ASP A 112 20.21 2.04 7.28
CA ASP A 112 20.75 3.33 6.82
C ASP A 112 20.84 4.40 7.92
N ASN A 113 21.81 5.33 7.82
CA ASN A 113 22.04 6.33 8.86
C ASN A 113 21.75 7.76 8.38
N ILE A 114 21.39 8.65 9.30
CA ILE A 114 21.22 10.09 9.01
C ILE A 114 22.57 10.72 8.62
N VAL A 115 22.66 11.29 7.44
CA VAL A 115 23.81 12.02 6.89
C VAL A 115 23.70 13.53 7.15
N GLY A 116 22.48 14.06 7.19
CA GLY A 116 22.23 15.45 7.57
C GLY A 116 20.75 15.72 7.80
N ILE A 117 20.47 16.89 8.35
CA ILE A 117 19.12 17.32 8.71
C ILE A 117 18.87 18.65 8.00
N SER A 118 17.75 18.74 7.31
CA SER A 118 17.28 19.98 6.70
C SER A 118 16.11 20.55 7.49
N LEU A 119 16.08 21.87 7.65
CA LEU A 119 15.00 22.57 8.34
C LEU A 119 14.60 23.83 7.58
N THR A 120 13.30 24.14 7.54
CA THR A 120 12.79 25.45 7.14
C THR A 120 12.16 26.12 8.36
N LEU A 121 12.58 27.35 8.63
CA LEU A 121 12.10 28.20 9.72
C LEU A 121 11.30 29.36 9.12
N PRO A 122 9.97 29.27 9.05
CA PRO A 122 9.15 30.24 8.32
C PRO A 122 9.17 31.66 8.90
N LYS A 123 9.28 31.82 10.23
CA LYS A 123 9.32 33.14 10.89
C LYS A 123 10.69 33.79 10.76
N ALA A 124 11.76 33.00 10.83
CA ALA A 124 13.12 33.48 10.58
C ALA A 124 13.42 33.67 9.08
N ASP A 125 12.59 33.10 8.20
CA ASP A 125 12.74 33.09 6.74
C ASP A 125 14.06 32.48 6.26
N ILE A 126 14.49 31.37 6.89
CA ILE A 126 15.73 30.66 6.55
C ILE A 126 15.48 29.17 6.29
N HIS A 127 16.28 28.61 5.38
CA HIS A 127 16.31 27.19 5.03
C HIS A 127 17.71 26.66 5.31
N VAL A 128 17.85 25.65 6.15
CA VAL A 128 19.16 25.26 6.66
C VAL A 128 19.46 23.80 6.38
N TYR A 129 20.73 23.50 6.13
CA TYR A 129 21.26 22.14 6.10
C TYR A 129 22.34 21.96 7.16
N ILE A 130 22.19 20.91 7.98
CA ILE A 130 23.11 20.53 9.06
C ILE A 130 23.74 19.18 8.68
N PRO A 131 24.95 19.14 8.12
CA PRO A 131 25.65 17.90 7.83
C PRO A 131 26.17 17.24 9.10
N VAL A 132 26.09 15.91 9.17
CA VAL A 132 26.57 15.12 10.32
C VAL A 132 27.40 13.89 9.94
N ASP A 133 27.43 13.48 8.67
CA ASP A 133 28.20 12.31 8.20
C ASP A 133 28.76 12.44 6.77
N HIS A 134 28.93 13.68 6.26
CA HIS A 134 29.60 13.91 4.98
C HIS A 134 31.10 13.59 5.05
N VAL A 135 31.65 13.15 3.91
CA VAL A 135 33.07 12.82 3.77
C VAL A 135 33.87 14.06 3.38
N GLY A 136 35.04 14.27 4.01
CA GLY A 136 36.02 15.26 3.56
C GLY A 136 35.74 16.71 4.01
N ILE A 137 34.82 16.92 4.96
CA ILE A 137 34.56 18.24 5.56
C ILE A 137 34.64 18.19 7.09
N GLU A 138 34.92 19.34 7.70
CA GLU A 138 34.73 19.51 9.15
C GLU A 138 33.25 19.79 9.43
N GLN A 139 32.67 19.03 10.36
CA GLN A 139 31.26 19.11 10.73
C GLN A 139 31.06 18.65 12.18
N MET A 140 29.91 18.99 12.77
CA MET A 140 29.51 18.49 14.09
C MET A 140 29.18 16.99 14.02
N SER A 141 29.45 16.27 15.10
CA SER A 141 29.06 14.85 15.20
C SER A 141 27.53 14.69 15.20
N ARG A 142 27.03 13.61 14.58
CA ARG A 142 25.61 13.22 14.59
C ARG A 142 25.03 13.18 16.00
N GLU A 143 25.74 12.58 16.94
CA GLU A 143 25.28 12.40 18.33
C GLU A 143 25.03 13.74 19.00
N TYR A 144 25.97 14.69 18.84
CA TYR A 144 25.82 16.06 19.34
C TYR A 144 24.61 16.76 18.70
N VAL A 145 24.53 16.80 17.37
CA VAL A 145 23.47 17.52 16.66
C VAL A 145 22.09 16.98 17.03
N LEU A 146 21.91 15.66 17.03
CA LEU A 146 20.63 15.04 17.37
C LEU A 146 20.25 15.28 18.84
N ARG A 147 21.21 15.19 19.77
CA ARG A 147 20.97 15.45 21.19
C ARG A 147 20.48 16.88 21.45
N GLU A 148 21.10 17.86 20.81
CA GLU A 148 20.73 19.27 21.01
C GLU A 148 19.43 19.65 20.27
N LEU A 149 19.10 19.00 19.15
CA LEU A 149 17.83 19.19 18.44
C LEU A 149 16.64 18.50 19.14
N ALA A 150 16.87 17.37 19.80
CA ALA A 150 15.82 16.53 20.36
C ALA A 150 14.82 17.27 21.28
N PRO A 151 15.23 18.19 22.18
CA PRO A 151 14.28 18.96 22.98
C PRO A 151 13.29 19.80 22.15
N ILE A 152 13.67 20.24 20.95
CA ILE A 152 12.82 21.01 20.05
C ILE A 152 11.97 20.08 19.17
N LEU A 153 12.57 19.00 18.66
CA LEU A 153 11.87 18.03 17.80
C LEU A 153 10.81 17.22 18.56
N SER A 154 10.96 17.04 19.87
CA SER A 154 10.00 16.34 20.73
C SER A 154 8.86 17.23 21.27
N ARG A 155 8.94 18.55 21.10
CA ARG A 155 7.90 19.49 21.51
C ARG A 155 6.67 19.39 20.63
N GLU A 156 5.48 19.24 21.21
CA GLU A 156 4.23 19.20 20.44
C GLU A 156 3.63 20.58 20.16
N ASP A 157 4.09 21.61 20.87
CA ASP A 157 3.67 23.00 20.67
C ASP A 157 4.34 23.69 19.47
N ILE A 158 5.44 23.12 18.96
CA ILE A 158 6.05 23.51 17.69
C ILE A 158 5.62 22.50 16.64
N GLY A 159 4.78 22.89 15.69
CA GLY A 159 4.31 22.01 14.62
C GLY A 159 5.42 21.57 13.67
N LYS A 160 5.38 20.32 13.20
CA LYS A 160 6.30 19.80 12.19
C LYS A 160 5.56 19.49 10.89
N VAL A 161 6.09 20.02 9.78
CA VAL A 161 5.68 19.75 8.41
C VAL A 161 6.75 18.88 7.75
N LEU A 162 6.35 17.75 7.19
CA LEU A 162 7.26 16.84 6.49
C LEU A 162 6.69 16.43 5.13
N HIS A 163 7.52 15.75 4.34
CA HIS A 163 7.09 14.97 3.20
C HIS A 163 7.46 13.51 3.45
N ASN A 164 6.46 12.62 3.53
CA ASN A 164 6.66 11.21 3.93
C ASN A 164 7.15 11.04 5.38
N ALA A 165 6.45 11.66 6.33
CA ALA A 165 6.85 11.75 7.73
C ALA A 165 7.15 10.40 8.42
N ILE A 166 6.53 9.29 7.98
CA ILE A 166 6.77 7.95 8.55
C ILE A 166 8.27 7.61 8.50
N PHE A 167 8.95 7.96 7.41
CA PHE A 167 10.38 7.70 7.24
C PHE A 167 11.22 8.48 8.26
N ASP A 168 11.05 9.80 8.35
CA ASP A 168 11.83 10.65 9.24
C ASP A 168 11.58 10.33 10.71
N ILE A 169 10.32 10.09 11.11
CA ILE A 169 9.99 9.69 12.48
C ILE A 169 10.72 8.39 12.83
N ALA A 170 10.72 7.40 11.93
CA ALA A 170 11.43 6.14 12.13
C ALA A 170 12.96 6.35 12.19
N MET A 171 13.53 7.21 11.33
CA MET A 171 14.96 7.52 11.33
C MET A 171 15.40 8.17 12.64
N PHE A 172 14.70 9.21 13.13
CA PHE A 172 15.01 9.82 14.42
C PHE A 172 14.94 8.80 15.56
N ARG A 173 13.89 7.97 15.58
CA ARG A 173 13.69 6.95 16.63
C ARG A 173 14.79 5.90 16.63
N ARG A 174 15.24 5.46 15.45
CA ARG A 174 16.35 4.51 15.30
C ARG A 174 17.67 5.09 15.80
N HIS A 175 17.80 6.41 15.83
CA HIS A 175 18.91 7.13 16.48
C HIS A 175 18.65 7.51 17.95
N GLY A 176 17.56 7.04 18.57
CA GLY A 176 17.26 7.23 19.99
C GLY A 176 16.50 8.49 20.33
N TYR A 177 15.92 9.18 19.35
CA TYR A 177 15.20 10.46 19.56
C TYR A 177 13.79 10.43 18.98
N ASP A 178 12.85 11.09 19.64
CA ASP A 178 11.48 11.18 19.14
C ASP A 178 11.26 12.48 18.34
N LEU A 179 10.68 12.34 17.15
CA LEU A 179 10.07 13.45 16.42
C LEU A 179 8.57 13.47 16.74
N ARG A 180 8.11 14.50 17.45
CA ARG A 180 6.70 14.68 17.85
C ARG A 180 6.14 15.99 17.30
N GLY A 181 4.84 16.23 17.49
CA GLY A 181 4.19 17.44 17.01
C GLY A 181 4.07 17.52 15.49
N VAL A 182 4.06 16.38 14.79
CA VAL A 182 3.77 16.36 13.35
C VAL A 182 2.35 16.86 13.15
N VAL A 183 2.21 17.98 12.44
CA VAL A 183 0.92 18.61 12.13
C VAL A 183 0.56 18.46 10.65
N TRP A 184 1.54 18.12 9.81
CA TRP A 184 1.32 17.95 8.38
C TRP A 184 2.37 17.04 7.74
N ASP A 185 1.88 16.04 7.01
CA ASP A 185 2.64 15.32 5.99
C ASP A 185 2.09 15.66 4.60
N THR A 186 2.92 16.29 3.78
CA THR A 186 2.53 16.77 2.44
C THR A 186 2.26 15.62 1.46
N MET A 187 2.87 14.44 1.64
CA MET A 187 2.56 13.28 0.81
C MET A 187 1.13 12.79 1.10
N THR A 188 0.81 12.58 2.37
CA THR A 188 -0.53 12.16 2.82
C THR A 188 -1.60 13.21 2.49
N ALA A 189 -1.30 14.50 2.68
CA ALA A 189 -2.22 15.57 2.32
C ALA A 189 -2.52 15.59 0.82
N MET A 190 -1.53 15.32 -0.05
CA MET A 190 -1.76 15.24 -1.48
C MET A 190 -2.65 14.05 -1.84
N HIS A 191 -2.51 12.89 -1.18
CA HIS A 191 -3.45 11.78 -1.38
C HIS A 191 -4.89 12.14 -1.01
N VAL A 192 -5.10 12.93 0.04
CA VAL A 192 -6.45 13.42 0.41
C VAL A 192 -6.96 14.46 -0.60
N LEU A 193 -6.07 15.33 -1.07
CA LEU A 193 -6.40 16.42 -2.00
C LEU A 193 -6.58 15.96 -3.45
N ASN A 194 -5.85 14.95 -3.92
CA ASN A 194 -6.00 14.32 -5.22
C ASN A 194 -5.37 12.92 -5.27
N GLU A 195 -6.17 11.90 -4.98
CA GLU A 195 -5.74 10.50 -4.96
C GLU A 195 -5.50 9.88 -6.35
N ASN A 196 -5.70 10.66 -7.43
CA ASN A 196 -5.45 10.22 -8.81
C ASN A 196 -4.09 10.69 -9.35
N GLU A 197 -3.24 11.31 -8.53
CA GLU A 197 -1.87 11.62 -8.96
C GLU A 197 -1.10 10.34 -9.29
N PRO A 198 -0.30 10.34 -10.38
CA PRO A 198 0.47 9.16 -10.77
C PRO A 198 1.66 8.88 -9.86
N SER A 199 2.15 9.90 -9.15
CA SER A 199 3.25 9.85 -8.19
C SER A 199 2.96 10.88 -7.08
N PHE A 200 3.37 10.55 -5.86
CA PHE A 200 3.25 11.42 -4.70
C PHE A 200 4.60 11.95 -4.21
N ARG A 201 5.68 11.67 -4.93
CA ARG A 201 7.01 12.20 -4.62
C ARG A 201 7.02 13.71 -4.74
N LEU A 202 7.68 14.39 -3.80
CA LEU A 202 7.78 15.85 -3.79
C LEU A 202 8.28 16.41 -5.12
N LYS A 203 9.27 15.74 -5.73
CA LYS A 203 9.90 16.15 -6.99
C LYS A 203 8.94 16.10 -8.19
N ASP A 204 7.91 15.24 -8.16
CA ASP A 204 6.89 15.16 -9.20
C ASP A 204 5.75 16.16 -8.95
N LEU A 205 5.43 16.42 -7.68
CA LEU A 205 4.37 17.35 -7.27
C LEU A 205 4.79 18.81 -7.42
N ALA A 206 6.03 19.17 -7.09
CA ALA A 206 6.49 20.56 -7.07
C ALA A 206 6.38 21.26 -8.45
N PRO A 207 6.80 20.65 -9.59
CA PRO A 207 6.64 21.28 -10.90
C PRO A 207 5.17 21.52 -11.27
N LYS A 208 4.29 20.58 -10.92
CA LYS A 208 2.86 20.64 -11.27
C LYS A 208 2.09 21.66 -10.44
N TYR A 209 2.32 21.68 -9.13
CA TYR A 209 1.51 22.45 -8.19
C TYR A 209 2.16 23.75 -7.74
N LEU A 210 3.50 23.80 -7.69
CA LEU A 210 4.25 24.98 -7.27
C LEU A 210 4.91 25.70 -8.44
N ARG A 211 4.97 25.08 -9.63
CA ARG A 211 5.66 25.59 -10.83
C ARG A 211 7.16 25.83 -10.61
N VAL A 212 7.76 25.05 -9.71
CA VAL A 212 9.20 25.06 -9.42
C VAL A 212 9.82 23.79 -9.99
N ALA A 213 10.88 23.94 -10.79
CA ALA A 213 11.61 22.80 -11.32
C ALA A 213 12.25 21.98 -10.20
N SER A 214 12.22 20.66 -10.34
CA SER A 214 12.67 19.74 -9.30
C SER A 214 13.32 18.51 -9.91
N ASP A 215 14.62 18.35 -9.68
CA ASP A 215 15.40 17.22 -10.17
C ASP A 215 15.46 16.10 -9.13
N THR A 216 15.52 14.86 -9.59
CA THR A 216 15.66 13.69 -8.71
C THR A 216 17.11 13.47 -8.28
N PHE A 217 17.33 12.81 -7.13
CA PHE A 217 18.68 12.45 -6.69
C PHE A 217 19.40 11.59 -7.75
N ASP A 218 18.72 10.56 -8.26
CA ASP A 218 19.25 9.68 -9.32
C ASP A 218 19.65 10.43 -10.60
N SER A 219 18.90 11.45 -11.00
CA SER A 219 19.26 12.25 -12.18
C SER A 219 20.49 13.12 -11.98
N LEU A 220 20.75 13.57 -10.74
CA LEU A 220 21.86 14.45 -10.40
C LEU A 220 23.14 13.66 -10.07
N PHE A 221 23.02 12.56 -9.35
CA PHE A 221 24.19 11.84 -8.79
C PHE A 221 24.32 10.40 -9.31
N GLY A 222 23.24 9.81 -9.82
CA GLY A 222 23.19 8.41 -10.27
C GLY A 222 22.67 7.47 -9.18
N LYS A 223 22.19 6.29 -9.59
CA LYS A 223 21.45 5.34 -8.72
C LYS A 223 22.21 4.78 -7.51
N ASN A 224 23.53 4.82 -7.54
CA ASN A 224 24.38 4.23 -6.50
C ASN A 224 25.16 5.29 -5.71
N ALA A 225 24.92 6.57 -5.98
CA ALA A 225 25.57 7.63 -5.24
C ALA A 225 25.04 7.66 -3.80
N GLN A 226 25.92 7.87 -2.83
CA GLN A 226 25.50 8.08 -1.44
C GLN A 226 25.43 9.58 -1.15
N PHE A 227 24.43 10.01 -0.39
CA PHE A 227 24.28 11.43 -0.04
C PHE A 227 25.53 11.99 0.66
N ARG A 228 26.21 11.17 1.46
CA ARG A 228 27.43 11.54 2.19
C ARG A 228 28.65 11.88 1.32
N GLU A 229 28.59 11.55 0.03
CA GLU A 229 29.65 11.80 -0.96
C GLU A 229 29.34 13.03 -1.82
N VAL A 230 28.16 13.64 -1.66
CA VAL A 230 27.75 14.82 -2.41
C VAL A 230 28.55 16.03 -1.92
N PRO A 231 29.14 16.84 -2.84
CA PRO A 231 29.79 18.10 -2.45
C PRO A 231 28.89 18.98 -1.59
N ILE A 232 29.45 19.56 -0.52
CA ILE A 232 28.63 20.15 0.56
C ILE A 232 27.81 21.38 0.13
N ASP A 233 28.33 22.14 -0.83
CA ASP A 233 27.64 23.26 -1.47
C ASP A 233 26.40 22.79 -2.25
N ILE A 234 26.52 21.69 -2.98
CA ILE A 234 25.40 21.06 -3.68
C ILE A 234 24.42 20.43 -2.67
N ALA A 235 24.93 19.78 -1.62
CA ALA A 235 24.12 19.15 -0.58
C ALA A 235 23.26 20.18 0.16
N LEU A 236 23.81 21.37 0.45
CA LEU A 236 23.05 22.50 0.99
C LEU A 236 21.85 22.82 0.10
N VAL A 237 22.10 23.08 -1.19
CA VAL A 237 21.04 23.51 -2.12
C VAL A 237 19.97 22.44 -2.27
N TYR A 238 20.39 21.17 -2.37
CA TYR A 238 19.46 20.06 -2.50
C TYR A 238 18.56 19.92 -1.26
N ALA A 239 19.17 19.77 -0.09
CA ALA A 239 18.45 19.47 1.15
C ALA A 239 17.62 20.66 1.63
N ALA A 240 18.15 21.88 1.59
CA ALA A 240 17.41 23.08 1.97
C ALA A 240 16.23 23.34 1.02
N LYS A 241 16.39 23.05 -0.28
CA LYS A 241 15.28 23.13 -1.25
C LYS A 241 14.18 22.13 -0.95
N ASP A 242 14.47 20.94 -0.43
CA ASP A 242 13.42 19.97 -0.11
C ASP A 242 12.54 20.39 1.05
N THR A 243 13.10 20.98 2.11
CA THR A 243 12.25 21.55 3.18
C THR A 243 11.54 22.83 2.75
N ASP A 244 12.15 23.66 1.90
CA ASP A 244 11.45 24.83 1.32
C ASP A 244 10.27 24.39 0.45
N LEU A 245 10.47 23.46 -0.48
CA LEU A 245 9.40 22.91 -1.31
C LEU A 245 8.32 22.23 -0.47
N THR A 246 8.70 21.52 0.60
CA THR A 246 7.76 20.94 1.57
C THR A 246 6.91 22.03 2.23
N TRP A 247 7.53 23.13 2.68
CA TRP A 247 6.82 24.26 3.27
C TRP A 247 5.86 24.95 2.27
N ARG A 248 6.32 25.17 1.02
CA ARG A 248 5.47 25.73 -0.05
C ARG A 248 4.31 24.81 -0.40
N MET A 249 4.56 23.50 -0.45
CA MET A 249 3.52 22.49 -0.69
C MET A 249 2.49 22.47 0.44
N TYR A 250 2.93 22.53 1.70
CA TYR A 250 2.05 22.69 2.85
C TYR A 250 1.12 23.89 2.71
N LYS A 251 1.66 25.08 2.41
CA LYS A 251 0.83 26.28 2.21
C LYS A 251 -0.20 26.10 1.10
N PHE A 252 0.19 25.51 -0.03
CA PHE A 252 -0.72 25.20 -1.13
C PHE A 252 -1.84 24.24 -0.67
N GLN A 253 -1.48 23.12 -0.06
CA GLN A 253 -2.43 22.09 0.36
C GLN A 253 -3.37 22.61 1.46
N ARG A 254 -2.84 23.33 2.44
CA ARG A 254 -3.58 23.97 3.53
C ARG A 254 -4.68 24.87 2.96
N PHE A 255 -4.32 25.80 2.07
CA PHE A 255 -5.26 26.71 1.41
C PHE A 255 -6.39 25.98 0.67
N HIS A 256 -6.10 24.82 0.07
CA HIS A 256 -7.11 24.03 -0.64
C HIS A 256 -7.97 23.17 0.29
N LEU A 257 -7.39 22.59 1.35
CA LEU A 257 -8.11 21.77 2.32
C LEU A 257 -9.01 22.60 3.25
N GLU A 258 -8.67 23.86 3.54
CA GLU A 258 -9.55 24.79 4.28
C GLU A 258 -10.92 24.99 3.63
N LYS A 259 -11.01 24.82 2.31
CA LYS A 259 -12.27 24.89 1.55
C LYS A 259 -13.13 23.63 1.70
N MET A 260 -12.64 22.62 2.40
CA MET A 260 -13.31 21.34 2.66
C MET A 260 -13.14 20.99 4.14
N PRO A 261 -13.83 21.69 5.06
CA PRO A 261 -13.57 21.63 6.50
C PRO A 261 -13.66 20.20 7.08
N SER A 262 -14.64 19.39 6.68
CA SER A 262 -14.75 18.00 7.14
C SER A 262 -13.60 17.11 6.67
N VAL A 263 -13.02 17.40 5.50
CA VAL A 263 -11.84 16.68 4.97
C VAL A 263 -10.59 17.10 5.70
N LEU A 264 -10.44 18.40 5.97
CA LEU A 264 -9.35 18.93 6.76
C LEU A 264 -9.37 18.37 8.19
N GLU A 265 -10.53 18.37 8.84
CA GLU A 265 -10.71 17.79 10.17
C GLU A 265 -10.33 16.31 10.17
N TYR A 266 -10.81 15.53 9.19
CA TYR A 266 -10.42 14.13 9.03
C TYR A 266 -8.90 13.97 8.85
N TYR A 267 -8.27 14.79 8.02
CA TYR A 267 -6.83 14.75 7.83
C TYR A 267 -6.08 15.01 9.16
N GLN A 268 -6.49 16.02 9.93
CA GLN A 268 -5.84 16.41 11.18
C GLN A 268 -6.12 15.45 12.34
N THR A 269 -7.29 14.83 12.38
CA THR A 269 -7.73 13.98 13.51
C THR A 269 -7.56 12.49 13.25
N VAL A 270 -7.38 12.08 11.99
CA VAL A 270 -7.20 10.68 11.60
C VAL A 270 -5.90 10.46 10.83
N GLU A 271 -5.70 11.10 9.68
CA GLU A 271 -4.53 10.76 8.84
C GLU A 271 -3.19 11.14 9.49
N VAL A 272 -3.08 12.33 10.10
CA VAL A 272 -1.85 12.77 10.78
C VAL A 272 -1.56 11.96 12.06
N PRO A 273 -2.52 11.75 13.00
CA PRO A 273 -2.28 10.94 14.20
C PRO A 273 -1.98 9.46 13.91
N LEU A 274 -2.37 8.96 12.74
CA LEU A 274 -2.08 7.60 12.31
C LEU A 274 -0.62 7.38 11.90
N LEU A 275 0.11 8.43 11.50
CA LEU A 275 1.51 8.33 11.07
C LEU A 275 2.42 7.73 12.16
N PRO A 276 2.46 8.24 13.41
CA PRO A 276 3.27 7.62 14.47
C PRO A 276 2.77 6.22 14.85
N VAL A 277 1.46 5.95 14.76
CA VAL A 277 0.89 4.62 14.99
C VAL A 277 1.45 3.61 13.98
N ILE A 278 1.63 4.02 12.72
CA ILE A 278 2.26 3.18 11.70
C ILE A 278 3.73 2.95 12.01
N VAL A 279 4.47 3.98 12.43
CA VAL A 279 5.88 3.82 12.81
C VAL A 279 6.00 2.82 13.97
N ASP A 280 5.11 2.88 14.96
CA ASP A 280 5.05 1.91 16.06
C ASP A 280 4.73 0.49 15.55
N LEU A 281 3.74 0.36 14.65
CA LEU A 281 3.36 -0.91 14.03
C LEU A 281 4.50 -1.54 13.23
N GLU A 282 5.21 -0.76 12.42
CA GLU A 282 6.37 -1.20 11.65
C GLU A 282 7.51 -1.63 12.57
N ALA A 283 7.81 -0.82 13.60
CA ALA A 283 8.90 -1.07 14.55
C ALA A 283 8.65 -2.30 15.43
N ASN A 284 7.39 -2.59 15.76
CA ASN A 284 7.04 -3.78 16.54
C ASN A 284 7.48 -5.05 15.83
N GLY A 285 7.29 -5.16 14.51
CA GLY A 285 7.73 -6.29 13.68
C GLY A 285 7.17 -7.65 14.09
N TYR A 286 7.55 -8.70 13.35
CA TYR A 286 6.99 -10.06 13.48
C TYR A 286 8.08 -11.09 13.78
N ILE A 287 7.80 -12.03 14.70
CA ILE A 287 8.68 -13.18 14.97
C ILE A 287 8.25 -14.34 14.09
N LEU A 288 9.23 -14.97 13.44
CA LEU A 288 9.06 -16.25 12.76
C LEU A 288 9.62 -17.38 13.62
N ASP A 289 8.92 -18.50 13.63
CA ASP A 289 9.45 -19.78 14.07
C ASP A 289 10.22 -20.44 12.92
N LEU A 290 11.54 -20.31 12.97
CA LEU A 290 12.45 -20.75 11.90
C LEU A 290 12.55 -22.29 11.83
N ASP A 291 12.44 -22.97 12.97
CA ASP A 291 12.47 -24.43 13.01
C ASP A 291 11.20 -25.00 12.36
N PHE A 292 10.04 -24.45 12.75
CA PHE A 292 8.78 -24.78 12.08
C PHE A 292 8.81 -24.48 10.58
N ALA A 293 9.34 -23.32 10.17
CA ALA A 293 9.44 -22.95 8.76
C ALA A 293 10.27 -23.98 7.97
N LYS A 294 11.40 -24.42 8.52
CA LYS A 294 12.27 -25.43 7.91
C LYS A 294 11.55 -26.78 7.78
N GLU A 295 10.97 -27.29 8.86
CA GLU A 295 10.25 -28.57 8.85
C GLU A 295 9.08 -28.55 7.88
N TYR A 296 8.32 -27.45 7.87
CA TYR A 296 7.17 -27.29 6.99
C TYR A 296 7.60 -27.14 5.51
N GLY A 297 8.71 -26.45 5.24
CA GLY A 297 9.30 -26.38 3.90
C GLY A 297 9.72 -27.75 3.37
N GLU A 298 10.36 -28.57 4.21
CA GLU A 298 10.73 -29.96 3.86
C GLU A 298 9.50 -30.83 3.56
N GLU A 299 8.41 -30.68 4.33
CA GLU A 299 7.15 -31.38 4.09
C GLU A 299 6.53 -30.97 2.74
N LEU A 300 6.40 -29.67 2.50
CA LEU A 300 5.86 -29.13 1.24
C LEU A 300 6.73 -29.54 0.04
N GLY A 301 8.05 -29.58 0.20
CA GLY A 301 8.98 -30.07 -0.82
C GLY A 301 8.72 -31.52 -1.21
N LYS A 302 8.50 -32.40 -0.22
CA LYS A 302 8.13 -33.82 -0.47
C LYS A 302 6.79 -33.93 -1.19
N GLN A 303 5.77 -33.17 -0.77
CA GLN A 303 4.46 -33.15 -1.43
C GLN A 303 4.54 -32.64 -2.87
N ALA A 304 5.31 -31.56 -3.10
CA ALA A 304 5.53 -31.00 -4.43
C ALA A 304 6.25 -31.99 -5.35
N ALA A 305 7.26 -32.71 -4.85
CA ALA A 305 7.96 -33.74 -5.61
C ALA A 305 7.02 -34.87 -6.04
N LEU A 306 6.19 -35.38 -5.11
CA LEU A 306 5.21 -36.42 -5.42
C LEU A 306 4.21 -35.98 -6.49
N LEU A 307 3.69 -34.75 -6.38
CA LEU A 307 2.77 -34.20 -7.39
C LEU A 307 3.47 -33.96 -8.72
N ARG A 308 4.71 -33.48 -8.71
CA ARG A 308 5.53 -33.27 -9.90
C ARG A 308 5.72 -34.58 -10.67
N ASP A 309 6.10 -35.65 -9.97
CA ASP A 309 6.39 -36.93 -10.59
C ASP A 309 5.11 -37.54 -11.20
N LYS A 310 3.97 -37.44 -10.50
CA LYS A 310 2.64 -37.82 -11.04
C LYS A 310 2.25 -36.99 -12.26
N LEU A 311 2.48 -35.67 -12.23
CA LEU A 311 2.16 -34.78 -13.35
C LEU A 311 3.05 -35.07 -14.56
N ILE A 312 4.33 -35.35 -14.34
CA ILE A 312 5.27 -35.77 -15.38
C ILE A 312 4.81 -37.09 -16.02
N GLU A 313 4.47 -38.09 -15.22
CA GLU A 313 3.97 -39.38 -15.70
C GLU A 313 2.71 -39.21 -16.58
N ILE A 314 1.76 -38.39 -16.14
CA ILE A 314 0.50 -38.16 -16.86
C ILE A 314 0.71 -37.33 -18.14
N LEU A 315 1.58 -36.31 -18.11
CA LEU A 315 1.65 -35.30 -19.18
C LEU A 315 2.74 -35.54 -20.21
N THR A 316 3.81 -36.27 -19.86
CA THR A 316 4.91 -36.59 -20.81
C THR A 316 4.42 -37.33 -22.05
N PRO A 317 3.48 -38.30 -21.99
CA PRO A 317 2.94 -38.96 -23.18
C PRO A 317 2.27 -38.01 -24.18
N TYR A 318 1.85 -36.83 -23.72
CA TYR A 318 1.17 -35.81 -24.53
C TYR A 318 2.11 -34.68 -24.98
N HIS A 319 3.39 -34.71 -24.56
CA HIS A 319 4.40 -33.74 -24.96
C HIS A 319 4.99 -34.10 -26.33
N GLU A 320 5.17 -33.08 -27.18
CA GLU A 320 5.85 -33.24 -28.47
C GLU A 320 7.35 -33.01 -28.28
N GLY A 321 8.10 -34.10 -28.07
CA GLY A 321 9.56 -34.06 -27.90
C GLY A 321 10.11 -35.37 -27.33
N PRO A 322 11.43 -35.61 -27.44
CA PRO A 322 12.08 -36.79 -26.83
C PRO A 322 12.30 -36.65 -25.32
N ASP A 323 12.19 -35.43 -24.78
CA ASP A 323 12.49 -35.10 -23.39
C ASP A 323 11.25 -35.11 -22.49
N VAL A 324 11.48 -35.17 -21.18
CA VAL A 324 10.43 -35.03 -20.16
C VAL A 324 9.83 -33.62 -20.21
N ILE A 325 8.51 -33.53 -20.01
CA ILE A 325 7.81 -32.24 -20.02
C ILE A 325 8.32 -31.30 -18.91
N ASN A 326 8.60 -30.04 -19.25
CA ASN A 326 8.91 -29.01 -18.27
C ASN A 326 7.62 -28.36 -17.74
N LEU A 327 7.24 -28.66 -16.50
CA LEU A 327 6.03 -28.12 -15.86
C LEU A 327 6.02 -26.59 -15.69
N ASN A 328 7.19 -25.95 -15.80
CA ASN A 328 7.34 -24.48 -15.73
C ASN A 328 7.18 -23.81 -17.12
N SER A 329 7.17 -24.58 -18.21
CA SER A 329 7.00 -24.06 -19.56
C SER A 329 5.52 -23.92 -19.89
N GLY A 330 5.02 -22.67 -19.85
CA GLY A 330 3.64 -22.34 -20.22
C GLY A 330 3.20 -22.91 -21.59
N PRO A 331 4.00 -22.78 -22.66
CA PRO A 331 3.69 -23.36 -23.96
C PRO A 331 3.63 -24.90 -23.95
N GLN A 332 4.60 -25.59 -23.36
CA GLN A 332 4.61 -27.06 -23.32
C GLN A 332 3.42 -27.60 -22.52
N MET A 333 3.16 -26.99 -21.35
CA MET A 333 2.04 -27.35 -20.48
C MET A 333 0.69 -27.12 -21.15
N LYS A 334 0.53 -26.03 -21.90
CA LYS A 334 -0.71 -25.76 -22.64
C LYS A 334 -1.00 -26.90 -23.61
N THR A 335 -0.04 -27.25 -24.48
CA THR A 335 -0.22 -28.28 -25.49
C THR A 335 -0.48 -29.65 -24.87
N ALA A 336 0.35 -30.07 -23.92
CA ALA A 336 0.22 -31.39 -23.30
C ALA A 336 -1.08 -31.51 -22.49
N LEU A 337 -1.43 -30.48 -21.70
CA LEU A 337 -2.66 -30.50 -20.90
C LEU A 337 -3.90 -30.47 -21.80
N SER A 338 -3.92 -29.67 -22.88
CA SER A 338 -5.03 -29.65 -23.85
C SER A 338 -5.29 -31.04 -24.44
N LYS A 339 -4.22 -31.75 -24.81
CA LYS A 339 -4.30 -33.12 -25.33
C LYS A 339 -4.75 -34.12 -24.26
N ALA A 340 -4.18 -34.03 -23.06
CA ALA A 340 -4.50 -34.94 -21.96
C ALA A 340 -5.99 -34.88 -21.54
N ILE A 341 -6.62 -33.71 -21.62
CA ILE A 341 -8.04 -33.52 -21.27
C ILE A 341 -8.98 -33.56 -22.49
N GLY A 342 -8.45 -33.72 -23.71
CA GLY A 342 -9.23 -33.72 -24.95
C GLY A 342 -9.92 -32.39 -25.27
N LYS A 343 -9.42 -31.26 -24.75
CA LYS A 343 -10.02 -29.92 -24.92
C LYS A 343 -8.94 -28.86 -25.08
N ASP A 344 -9.04 -28.05 -26.13
CA ASP A 344 -8.10 -26.95 -26.33
C ASP A 344 -8.28 -25.86 -25.26
N LEU A 345 -7.21 -25.61 -24.51
CA LEU A 345 -7.14 -24.56 -23.52
C LEU A 345 -6.68 -23.25 -24.17
N PRO A 346 -7.32 -22.10 -23.90
CA PRO A 346 -6.87 -20.82 -24.47
C PRO A 346 -5.52 -20.36 -23.90
N ASN A 347 -5.28 -20.61 -22.61
CA ASN A 347 -4.08 -20.23 -21.86
C ASN A 347 -3.93 -21.08 -20.58
N MET A 348 -2.87 -20.85 -19.80
CA MET A 348 -2.59 -21.55 -18.54
C MET A 348 -2.99 -20.74 -17.28
N ASP A 349 -3.93 -19.80 -17.42
CA ASP A 349 -4.41 -18.95 -16.31
C ASP A 349 -5.14 -19.80 -15.27
N ALA A 350 -4.66 -19.73 -14.02
CA ALA A 350 -5.19 -20.54 -12.94
C ALA A 350 -6.66 -20.21 -12.61
N LYS A 351 -7.05 -18.94 -12.65
CA LYS A 351 -8.36 -18.48 -12.17
C LYS A 351 -9.44 -18.60 -13.24
N LYS A 352 -9.15 -18.15 -14.46
CA LYS A 352 -10.12 -18.05 -15.56
C LYS A 352 -10.23 -19.35 -16.36
N THR A 353 -9.17 -20.15 -16.40
CA THR A 353 -9.11 -21.32 -17.30
C THR A 353 -9.06 -22.63 -16.53
N LEU A 354 -8.11 -22.78 -15.60
CA LEU A 354 -7.88 -24.07 -14.94
C LEU A 354 -8.87 -24.37 -13.80
N LYS A 355 -9.12 -23.43 -12.88
CA LYS A 355 -10.04 -23.65 -11.74
C LYS A 355 -11.44 -24.11 -12.14
N PRO A 356 -12.10 -23.55 -13.18
CA PRO A 356 -13.41 -24.03 -13.63
C PRO A 356 -13.41 -25.49 -14.09
N LEU A 357 -12.26 -25.98 -14.56
CA LEU A 357 -12.08 -27.34 -15.09
C LEU A 357 -11.52 -28.32 -14.05
N ALA A 358 -11.06 -27.84 -12.89
CA ALA A 358 -10.42 -28.65 -11.87
C ALA A 358 -11.34 -29.75 -11.31
N GLY A 359 -12.65 -29.50 -11.23
CA GLY A 359 -13.63 -30.50 -10.81
C GLY A 359 -13.99 -31.54 -11.88
N GLN A 360 -13.59 -31.32 -13.13
CA GLN A 360 -13.85 -32.22 -14.26
C GLN A 360 -12.64 -33.07 -14.62
N HIS A 361 -11.43 -32.59 -14.30
CA HIS A 361 -10.18 -33.22 -14.70
C HIS A 361 -9.18 -33.26 -13.54
N GLU A 362 -8.87 -34.46 -13.06
CA GLU A 362 -7.97 -34.68 -11.93
C GLU A 362 -6.56 -34.11 -12.18
N VAL A 363 -6.05 -34.23 -13.41
CA VAL A 363 -4.74 -33.66 -13.80
C VAL A 363 -4.68 -32.14 -13.61
N ILE A 364 -5.79 -31.43 -13.80
CA ILE A 364 -5.87 -29.98 -13.58
C ILE A 364 -5.88 -29.67 -12.08
N ALA A 365 -6.62 -30.46 -11.28
CA ALA A 365 -6.62 -30.31 -9.82
C ALA A 365 -5.20 -30.49 -9.25
N LYS A 366 -4.50 -31.57 -9.65
CA LYS A 366 -3.10 -31.83 -9.24
C LYS A 366 -2.15 -30.73 -9.69
N LEU A 367 -2.30 -30.20 -10.90
CA LEU A 367 -1.47 -29.09 -11.39
C LEU A 367 -1.67 -27.80 -10.58
N LEU A 368 -2.93 -27.49 -10.24
CA LEU A 368 -3.25 -26.33 -9.41
C LEU A 368 -2.68 -26.48 -7.99
N GLU A 369 -2.78 -27.68 -7.41
CA GLU A 369 -2.20 -28.01 -6.12
C GLU A 369 -0.67 -27.91 -6.13
N TYR A 370 -0.01 -28.50 -7.13
CA TYR A 370 1.44 -28.40 -7.33
C TYR A 370 1.89 -26.93 -7.44
N ARG A 371 1.21 -26.12 -8.25
CA ARG A 371 1.50 -24.67 -8.38
C ARG A 371 1.25 -23.91 -7.08
N LYS A 372 0.25 -24.30 -6.29
CA LYS A 372 -0.02 -23.71 -4.98
C LYS A 372 1.12 -24.00 -4.02
N ILE A 373 1.53 -25.26 -3.89
CA ILE A 373 2.59 -25.70 -2.96
C ILE A 373 3.95 -25.11 -3.35
N THR A 374 4.33 -25.20 -4.62
CA THR A 374 5.61 -24.62 -5.10
C THR A 374 5.70 -23.11 -4.87
N LYS A 375 4.60 -22.38 -5.10
CA LYS A 375 4.54 -20.96 -4.76
C LYS A 375 4.59 -20.72 -3.25
N LEU A 376 3.85 -21.51 -2.45
CA LEU A 376 3.85 -21.41 -0.99
C LEU A 376 5.26 -21.60 -0.43
N SER A 377 5.92 -22.71 -0.79
CA SER A 377 7.30 -23.03 -0.39
C SER A 377 8.26 -21.94 -0.83
N GLY A 378 8.40 -21.71 -2.14
CA GLY A 378 9.46 -20.85 -2.66
C GLY A 378 9.26 -19.35 -2.41
N THR A 379 8.01 -18.86 -2.29
CA THR A 379 7.75 -17.42 -2.07
C THR A 379 7.63 -17.05 -0.60
N TYR A 380 7.15 -17.98 0.24
CA TYR A 380 6.83 -17.68 1.64
C TYR A 380 7.67 -18.53 2.60
N ILE A 381 7.58 -19.87 2.54
CA ILE A 381 8.19 -20.71 3.58
C ILE A 381 9.71 -20.67 3.55
N ASP A 382 10.31 -20.82 2.36
CA ASP A 382 11.77 -20.86 2.20
C ASP A 382 12.36 -19.44 2.13
N ALA A 383 11.67 -18.53 1.43
CA ALA A 383 12.19 -17.20 1.13
C ALA A 383 11.89 -16.15 2.20
N LEU A 384 10.98 -16.41 3.15
CA LEU A 384 10.86 -15.52 4.29
C LEU A 384 12.12 -15.65 5.13
N PRO A 385 12.42 -16.71 5.90
CA PRO A 385 13.58 -16.79 6.82
C PRO A 385 14.83 -15.93 6.49
N ASP A 386 15.33 -16.00 5.26
CA ASP A 386 16.49 -15.26 4.75
C ASP A 386 16.40 -13.71 4.73
N LYS A 387 15.21 -13.10 4.84
CA LYS A 387 15.05 -11.62 4.83
C LYS A 387 14.69 -11.03 6.20
N GLN A 388 14.92 -11.79 7.26
CA GLN A 388 14.78 -11.27 8.63
C GLN A 388 15.77 -10.12 8.83
N ASN A 389 15.34 -9.06 9.52
CA ASN A 389 16.27 -7.98 9.82
C ASN A 389 17.35 -8.51 10.80
N PRO A 390 18.65 -8.43 10.45
CA PRO A 390 19.71 -9.03 11.25
C PRO A 390 19.93 -8.30 12.59
N THR A 391 19.53 -7.04 12.69
CA THR A 391 19.69 -6.21 13.89
C THR A 391 18.60 -6.50 14.92
N THR A 392 17.35 -6.58 14.49
CA THR A 392 16.21 -6.75 15.41
C THR A 392 15.83 -8.22 15.63
N GLY A 393 16.25 -9.12 14.75
CA GLY A 393 15.76 -10.50 14.73
C GLY A 393 14.25 -10.58 14.43
N ARG A 394 13.69 -9.56 13.76
CA ARG A 394 12.26 -9.48 13.44
C ARG A 394 12.04 -9.11 11.98
N TRP A 395 10.82 -9.35 11.53
CA TRP A 395 10.32 -8.92 10.23
C TRP A 395 9.62 -7.60 10.34
N HIS A 396 9.99 -6.65 9.50
CA HIS A 396 9.35 -5.36 9.47
C HIS A 396 8.64 -5.20 8.13
N SER A 397 7.30 -5.15 8.17
CA SER A 397 6.51 -4.77 7.01
C SER A 397 6.47 -3.26 6.92
N ARG A 398 6.39 -2.71 5.70
CA ARG A 398 6.02 -1.31 5.53
C ARG A 398 4.56 -1.17 5.19
N PHE A 399 3.91 -0.20 5.81
CA PHE A 399 2.51 0.12 5.62
C PHE A 399 2.38 1.44 4.87
N ASN A 400 1.59 1.42 3.80
CA ASN A 400 1.14 2.63 3.13
C ASN A 400 -0.29 2.95 3.58
N PRO A 401 -0.51 3.99 4.40
CA PRO A 401 -1.86 4.39 4.85
C PRO A 401 -2.79 4.80 3.71
N MET A 402 -2.23 5.12 2.55
CA MET A 402 -2.93 5.55 1.34
C MET A 402 -2.74 4.57 0.18
N GLY A 403 -2.43 3.31 0.49
CA GLY A 403 -2.09 2.26 -0.48
C GLY A 403 -3.13 2.02 -1.57
N THR A 404 -4.43 2.23 -1.27
CA THR A 404 -5.49 2.19 -2.27
C THR A 404 -6.13 3.56 -2.48
N VAL A 405 -6.68 3.79 -3.68
CA VAL A 405 -7.49 5.00 -3.98
C VAL A 405 -8.73 5.12 -3.08
N THR A 406 -9.20 4.01 -2.49
CA THR A 406 -10.28 4.00 -1.51
C THR A 406 -9.81 4.33 -0.09
N GLY A 407 -8.51 4.52 0.13
CA GLY A 407 -7.92 4.92 1.41
C GLY A 407 -7.71 3.75 2.36
N ARG A 408 -7.75 2.50 1.87
CA ARG A 408 -7.34 1.32 2.63
C ARG A 408 -5.83 1.26 2.69
N PHE A 409 -5.34 0.75 3.81
CA PHE A 409 -3.94 0.36 3.95
C PHE A 409 -3.55 -0.64 2.86
N SER A 410 -2.30 -0.54 2.42
CA SER A 410 -1.57 -1.67 1.85
C SER A 410 -0.31 -1.90 2.65
N SER A 411 0.24 -3.11 2.61
CA SER A 411 1.60 -3.37 3.05
C SER A 411 2.46 -3.92 1.92
N GLY A 412 3.79 -3.86 2.07
CA GLY A 412 4.76 -4.42 1.11
C GLY A 412 5.38 -3.37 0.19
N GLU A 413 5.62 -3.73 -1.08
CA GLU A 413 6.29 -2.87 -2.06
C GLU A 413 5.67 -1.48 -2.14
N ASP A 414 6.49 -0.48 -1.82
CA ASP A 414 6.21 0.89 -2.15
C ASP A 414 6.49 1.11 -3.65
N LYS A 415 5.44 1.47 -4.40
CA LYS A 415 5.55 1.75 -5.85
C LYS A 415 6.49 2.91 -6.14
N ASP A 416 6.66 3.81 -5.17
CA ASP A 416 7.58 4.93 -5.25
C ASP A 416 8.99 4.59 -4.78
N ASN A 417 9.21 3.39 -4.21
CA ASN A 417 10.52 2.91 -3.79
C ASN A 417 10.83 1.50 -4.33
N ALA A 418 11.38 1.48 -5.55
CA ALA A 418 11.65 0.27 -6.34
C ALA A 418 12.70 -0.68 -5.75
N ASN A 419 13.45 -0.27 -4.72
CA ASN A 419 14.50 -1.08 -4.09
C ASN A 419 14.01 -1.83 -2.83
N SER A 420 12.71 -1.80 -2.56
CA SER A 420 12.15 -2.36 -1.34
C SER A 420 11.71 -3.82 -1.52
N SER A 421 12.58 -4.78 -1.16
CA SER A 421 12.24 -6.20 -1.03
C SER A 421 11.37 -6.48 0.21
N GLN A 422 10.28 -5.72 0.36
CA GLN A 422 9.55 -5.60 1.63
C GLN A 422 8.46 -6.66 1.80
N PHE A 423 8.43 -7.22 3.00
CA PHE A 423 7.42 -8.18 3.45
C PHE A 423 6.02 -7.55 3.45
N ASN A 424 5.05 -8.25 2.86
CA ASN A 424 3.65 -7.80 2.78
C ASN A 424 2.78 -8.59 3.76
N VAL A 425 2.61 -8.10 4.99
CA VAL A 425 1.85 -8.82 6.03
C VAL A 425 0.37 -9.02 5.66
N GLN A 426 -0.24 -8.07 4.95
CA GLN A 426 -1.67 -8.13 4.61
C GLN A 426 -2.05 -9.24 3.63
N ASN A 427 -1.09 -9.76 2.85
CA ASN A 427 -1.36 -10.76 1.81
C ASN A 427 -0.74 -12.13 2.11
N GLN A 428 -0.47 -12.45 3.38
CA GLN A 428 0.06 -13.75 3.77
C GLN A 428 -1.02 -14.85 3.63
N PRO A 429 -0.74 -15.94 2.88
CA PRO A 429 -1.67 -17.06 2.78
C PRO A 429 -1.84 -17.73 4.14
N PRO A 430 -3.04 -18.26 4.47
CA PRO A 430 -3.31 -18.87 5.77
C PRO A 430 -2.25 -19.90 6.19
N GLU A 431 -1.76 -20.69 5.25
CA GLU A 431 -0.74 -21.70 5.50
C GLU A 431 0.62 -21.10 5.91
N ALA A 432 0.99 -19.92 5.39
CA ALA A 432 2.23 -19.24 5.78
C ALA A 432 2.08 -18.44 7.07
N ARG A 433 0.87 -18.03 7.46
CA ARG A 433 0.60 -17.33 8.73
C ARG A 433 1.09 -18.14 9.93
N ARG A 434 1.06 -19.48 9.80
CA ARG A 434 1.56 -20.40 10.81
C ARG A 434 3.03 -20.20 11.15
N MET A 435 3.86 -19.59 10.31
CA MET A 435 5.24 -19.34 10.73
C MET A 435 5.37 -18.21 11.77
N PHE A 436 4.36 -17.35 11.89
CA PHE A 436 4.41 -16.20 12.78
C PHE A 436 3.92 -16.57 14.18
N VAL A 437 4.69 -16.21 15.19
CA VAL A 437 4.43 -16.59 16.59
C VAL A 437 4.47 -15.39 17.53
N ALA A 438 3.71 -15.49 18.63
CA ALA A 438 3.83 -14.58 19.75
C ALA A 438 5.21 -14.73 20.43
N PRO A 439 5.78 -13.65 21.00
CA PRO A 439 6.94 -13.78 21.88
C PRO A 439 6.64 -14.63 23.11
N LEU A 440 7.69 -15.18 23.75
CA LEU A 440 7.56 -15.91 25.00
C LEU A 440 6.87 -15.07 26.08
N GLY A 441 5.92 -15.68 26.81
CA GLY A 441 5.13 -15.01 27.85
C GLY A 441 4.01 -14.11 27.31
N LYS A 442 3.79 -14.12 25.99
CA LYS A 442 2.74 -13.34 25.32
C LYS A 442 1.90 -14.22 24.41
N VAL A 443 0.77 -13.66 24.01
CA VAL A 443 -0.14 -14.22 23.02
C VAL A 443 -0.50 -13.15 21.99
N LEU A 444 -1.00 -13.60 20.85
CA LEU A 444 -1.67 -12.73 19.89
C LEU A 444 -3.17 -12.79 20.13
N VAL A 445 -3.83 -11.64 20.15
CA VAL A 445 -5.30 -11.53 20.16
C VAL A 445 -5.70 -10.85 18.87
N SER A 446 -6.44 -11.56 18.02
CA SER A 446 -7.04 -11.02 16.81
C SER A 446 -8.45 -10.53 17.11
N ALA A 447 -8.79 -9.35 16.63
CA ALA A 447 -10.14 -8.80 16.65
C ALA A 447 -10.54 -8.34 15.25
N ASP A 448 -11.54 -9.00 14.66
CA ASP A 448 -12.02 -8.74 13.30
C ASP A 448 -13.43 -8.11 13.32
N PHE A 449 -13.69 -7.15 12.43
CA PHE A 449 -15.01 -6.52 12.36
C PHE A 449 -16.06 -7.45 11.74
N LYS A 450 -17.16 -7.68 12.46
CA LYS A 450 -18.28 -8.47 11.94
C LYS A 450 -18.99 -7.74 10.82
N ALA A 451 -18.78 -8.20 9.59
CA ALA A 451 -19.52 -7.77 8.41
C ALA A 451 -19.45 -6.23 8.21
N GLN A 452 -18.24 -5.68 8.35
CA GLN A 452 -17.98 -4.23 8.36
C GLN A 452 -18.65 -3.47 7.20
N GLU A 453 -18.49 -3.96 5.97
CA GLU A 453 -19.00 -3.30 4.76
C GLU A 453 -20.54 -3.25 4.71
N ILE A 454 -21.23 -4.31 5.14
CA ILE A 454 -22.71 -4.34 5.10
C ILE A 454 -23.33 -3.51 6.24
N ARG A 455 -22.65 -3.40 7.39
CA ARG A 455 -23.04 -2.43 8.43
C ARG A 455 -22.89 -0.99 7.96
N CYS A 456 -21.77 -0.69 7.28
CA CYS A 456 -21.55 0.58 6.62
C CYS A 456 -22.65 0.89 5.59
N VAL A 457 -23.05 -0.09 4.77
CA VAL A 457 -24.18 0.07 3.84
C VAL A 457 -25.48 0.34 4.59
N ALA A 458 -25.80 -0.42 5.63
CA ALA A 458 -27.02 -0.23 6.43
C ALA A 458 -27.12 1.20 6.97
N TYR A 459 -26.02 1.73 7.49
CA TYR A 459 -25.94 3.09 8.00
C TYR A 459 -26.01 4.15 6.88
N LEU A 460 -25.26 3.99 5.79
CA LEU A 460 -25.20 4.99 4.73
C LEU A 460 -26.50 5.03 3.89
N SER A 461 -27.19 3.91 3.73
CA SER A 461 -28.45 3.83 2.99
C SER A 461 -29.68 4.04 3.87
N GLY A 462 -29.60 3.71 5.16
CA GLY A 462 -30.74 3.71 6.07
C GLY A 462 -31.76 2.60 5.77
N GLU A 463 -31.36 1.53 5.08
CA GLU A 463 -32.26 0.42 4.71
C GLU A 463 -32.79 -0.30 5.95
N PRO A 464 -34.10 -0.22 6.28
CA PRO A 464 -34.66 -0.75 7.52
C PRO A 464 -34.39 -2.24 7.70
N ALA A 465 -34.50 -3.02 6.62
CA ALA A 465 -34.26 -4.47 6.67
C ALA A 465 -32.83 -4.84 7.14
N LEU A 466 -31.84 -4.00 6.83
CA LEU A 466 -30.46 -4.19 7.27
C LEU A 466 -30.23 -3.64 8.68
N VAL A 467 -30.74 -2.44 8.97
CA VAL A 467 -30.63 -1.81 10.30
C VAL A 467 -31.26 -2.70 11.37
N ASP A 468 -32.48 -3.18 11.14
CA ASP A 468 -33.19 -4.06 12.07
C ASP A 468 -32.46 -5.39 12.26
N ALA A 469 -31.91 -5.97 11.19
CA ALA A 469 -31.17 -7.22 11.30
C ALA A 469 -29.97 -7.07 12.26
N PHE A 470 -29.20 -6.00 12.10
CA PHE A 470 -28.04 -5.77 12.97
C PHE A 470 -28.40 -5.42 14.40
N ASN A 471 -29.45 -4.63 14.62
CA ASN A 471 -29.87 -4.23 15.96
C ASN A 471 -30.54 -5.37 16.74
N ASN A 472 -31.06 -6.39 16.05
CA ASN A 472 -31.58 -7.61 16.65
C ASN A 472 -30.59 -8.78 16.64
N ASN A 473 -29.30 -8.53 16.32
CA ASN A 473 -28.24 -9.54 16.24
C ASN A 473 -28.58 -10.73 15.30
N ILE A 474 -29.27 -10.44 14.20
CA ILE A 474 -29.66 -11.40 13.16
C ILE A 474 -28.64 -11.30 12.02
N ASP A 475 -28.12 -12.44 11.56
CA ASP A 475 -27.27 -12.48 10.36
C ASP A 475 -28.05 -11.93 9.13
N PRO A 476 -27.58 -10.84 8.49
CA PRO A 476 -28.33 -10.18 7.43
C PRO A 476 -28.46 -11.07 6.19
N TYR A 477 -27.45 -11.88 5.87
CA TYR A 477 -27.47 -12.77 4.71
C TYR A 477 -28.44 -13.91 4.90
N ALA A 478 -28.45 -14.53 6.07
CA ALA A 478 -29.40 -15.58 6.40
C ALA A 478 -30.84 -15.04 6.50
N ASN A 479 -31.03 -13.83 7.04
CA ASN A 479 -32.34 -13.19 7.08
C ASN A 479 -32.89 -12.93 5.67
N MET A 480 -32.04 -12.38 4.77
CA MET A 480 -32.38 -12.20 3.37
C MET A 480 -32.67 -13.54 2.68
N ALA A 481 -31.83 -14.55 2.92
CA ALA A 481 -32.00 -15.89 2.34
C ALA A 481 -33.33 -16.53 2.80
N SER A 482 -33.68 -16.42 4.08
CA SER A 482 -34.92 -16.96 4.65
C SER A 482 -36.14 -16.38 3.94
N LYS A 483 -36.15 -15.06 3.73
CA LYS A 483 -37.23 -14.36 3.03
C LYS A 483 -37.29 -14.74 1.54
N TYR A 484 -36.14 -14.80 0.87
CA TYR A 484 -36.05 -15.11 -0.56
C TYR A 484 -36.44 -16.56 -0.87
N TYR A 485 -35.83 -17.52 -0.19
CA TYR A 485 -36.08 -18.97 -0.38
C TYR A 485 -37.36 -19.44 0.30
N LYS A 486 -38.01 -18.59 1.10
CA LYS A 486 -39.22 -18.91 1.90
C LYS A 486 -38.99 -20.12 2.81
N GLN A 487 -37.83 -20.15 3.45
CA GLN A 487 -37.39 -21.20 4.37
C GLN A 487 -37.13 -20.61 5.77
N PRO A 488 -37.29 -21.39 6.86
CA PRO A 488 -36.98 -20.93 8.21
C PRO A 488 -35.54 -20.43 8.36
N TYR A 489 -35.32 -19.37 9.14
CA TYR A 489 -33.99 -18.80 9.40
C TYR A 489 -32.97 -19.85 9.88
N SER A 490 -33.40 -20.78 10.74
CA SER A 490 -32.57 -21.86 11.27
C SER A 490 -32.06 -22.81 10.18
N GLU A 491 -32.81 -23.00 9.09
CA GLU A 491 -32.45 -23.90 7.99
C GLU A 491 -31.52 -23.22 6.97
N VAL A 492 -31.52 -21.89 6.92
CA VAL A 492 -30.72 -21.13 5.96
C VAL A 492 -29.51 -20.44 6.58
N ASN A 493 -29.31 -20.47 7.90
CA ASN A 493 -28.18 -19.77 8.53
C ASN A 493 -26.89 -20.61 8.53
N LYS A 494 -26.89 -21.68 9.33
CA LYS A 494 -25.73 -22.55 9.58
C LYS A 494 -26.11 -24.02 9.42
N ASN A 495 -25.18 -24.81 8.88
CA ASN A 495 -25.25 -26.27 8.89
C ASN A 495 -24.94 -26.81 10.31
N PRO A 496 -25.23 -28.09 10.61
CA PRO A 496 -24.93 -28.69 11.91
C PRO A 496 -23.44 -28.66 12.31
N ASP A 497 -22.53 -28.55 11.34
CA ASP A 497 -21.08 -28.40 11.55
C ASP A 497 -20.63 -26.93 11.79
N GLY A 498 -21.57 -25.99 11.88
CA GLY A 498 -21.30 -24.55 12.07
C GLY A 498 -20.92 -23.80 10.80
N SER A 499 -20.81 -24.47 9.66
CA SER A 499 -20.51 -23.83 8.37
C SER A 499 -21.73 -23.12 7.78
N ASP A 500 -21.49 -22.10 6.94
CA ASP A 500 -22.57 -21.38 6.26
C ASP A 500 -23.29 -22.30 5.24
N THR A 501 -24.63 -22.24 5.23
CA THR A 501 -25.48 -22.95 4.26
C THR A 501 -25.23 -22.49 2.82
N LYS A 502 -25.72 -23.25 1.84
CA LYS A 502 -25.63 -22.88 0.42
C LYS A 502 -26.43 -21.60 0.13
N GLU A 503 -27.60 -21.49 0.73
CA GLU A 503 -28.57 -20.40 0.59
C GLU A 503 -28.00 -19.09 1.12
N ARG A 504 -27.41 -19.11 2.34
CA ARG A 504 -26.71 -17.94 2.90
C ARG A 504 -25.54 -17.50 2.03
N LYS A 505 -24.73 -18.46 1.56
CA LYS A 505 -23.58 -18.17 0.68
C LYS A 505 -24.03 -17.53 -0.64
N ALA A 506 -25.07 -18.09 -1.27
CA ALA A 506 -25.65 -17.55 -2.49
C ALA A 506 -26.19 -16.13 -2.28
N MET A 507 -26.88 -15.89 -1.16
CA MET A 507 -27.39 -14.57 -0.80
C MET A 507 -26.27 -13.55 -0.60
N LYS A 508 -25.19 -13.91 0.10
CA LYS A 508 -23.99 -13.05 0.24
C LYS A 508 -23.38 -12.68 -1.11
N VAL A 509 -23.22 -13.67 -2.01
CA VAL A 509 -22.67 -13.45 -3.35
C VAL A 509 -23.57 -12.52 -4.17
N GLY A 510 -24.89 -12.77 -4.15
CA GLY A 510 -25.86 -11.95 -4.84
C GLY A 510 -25.93 -10.52 -4.32
N TRP A 511 -25.90 -10.33 -3.00
CA TRP A 511 -25.89 -9.02 -2.36
C TRP A 511 -24.63 -8.21 -2.69
N LEU A 512 -23.45 -8.82 -2.61
CA LEU A 512 -22.19 -8.15 -3.00
C LEU A 512 -22.20 -7.80 -4.48
N SER A 513 -22.75 -8.69 -5.32
CA SER A 513 -22.88 -8.46 -6.76
C SER A 513 -23.80 -7.28 -7.07
N MET A 514 -24.93 -7.19 -6.36
CA MET A 514 -25.88 -6.08 -6.43
C MET A 514 -25.21 -4.76 -6.02
N LEU A 515 -24.53 -4.73 -4.87
CA LEU A 515 -23.87 -3.54 -4.34
C LEU A 515 -22.75 -3.01 -5.26
N TYR A 516 -22.00 -3.92 -5.89
CA TYR A 516 -20.83 -3.57 -6.71
C TYR A 516 -21.12 -3.52 -8.21
N GLY A 517 -22.39 -3.59 -8.61
CA GLY A 517 -22.82 -3.47 -10.01
C GLY A 517 -22.23 -4.56 -10.91
N THR A 518 -22.15 -5.79 -10.38
CA THR A 518 -21.70 -6.97 -11.12
C THR A 518 -22.71 -7.32 -12.21
N SER A 519 -22.24 -7.75 -13.38
CA SER A 519 -23.14 -8.09 -14.50
C SER A 519 -23.93 -9.37 -14.23
N LYS A 520 -25.12 -9.51 -14.82
CA LYS A 520 -25.93 -10.75 -14.73
C LYS A 520 -25.17 -11.99 -15.17
N TYR A 521 -24.27 -11.87 -16.15
CA TYR A 521 -23.45 -12.98 -16.64
C TYR A 521 -22.42 -13.43 -15.60
N THR A 522 -21.77 -12.47 -14.95
CA THR A 522 -20.80 -12.76 -13.88
C THR A 522 -21.49 -13.35 -12.66
N LEU A 523 -22.66 -12.83 -12.28
CA LEU A 523 -23.44 -13.41 -11.19
C LEU A 523 -23.92 -14.83 -11.51
N ALA A 524 -24.37 -15.07 -12.74
CA ALA A 524 -24.77 -16.40 -13.21
C ALA A 524 -23.64 -17.43 -13.08
N GLU A 525 -22.41 -17.04 -13.45
CA GLU A 525 -21.22 -17.87 -13.27
C GLU A 525 -20.93 -18.14 -11.78
N GLN A 526 -21.00 -17.12 -10.92
CA GLN A 526 -20.73 -17.26 -9.48
C GLN A 526 -21.78 -18.12 -8.76
N LEU A 527 -23.06 -17.98 -9.12
CA LEU A 527 -24.16 -18.75 -8.55
C LEU A 527 -24.39 -20.10 -9.26
N LYS A 528 -23.65 -20.38 -10.35
CA LYS A 528 -23.82 -21.58 -11.20
C LYS A 528 -25.26 -21.74 -11.70
N THR A 529 -25.83 -20.67 -12.25
CA THR A 529 -27.22 -20.54 -12.72
C THR A 529 -27.25 -19.90 -14.10
N THR A 530 -28.42 -19.73 -14.71
CA THR A 530 -28.54 -19.05 -16.01
C THR A 530 -28.50 -17.52 -15.87
N PRO A 531 -28.10 -16.76 -16.92
CA PRO A 531 -28.15 -15.30 -16.89
C PRO A 531 -29.52 -14.71 -16.58
N ASP A 532 -30.60 -15.41 -16.97
CA ASP A 532 -31.97 -14.95 -16.72
C ASP A 532 -32.41 -15.22 -15.28
N GLU A 533 -32.04 -16.36 -14.70
CA GLU A 533 -32.23 -16.62 -13.27
C GLU A 533 -31.43 -15.64 -12.40
N ALA A 534 -30.18 -15.35 -12.76
CA ALA A 534 -29.37 -14.35 -12.07
C ALA A 534 -29.97 -12.94 -12.16
N ALA A 535 -30.52 -12.57 -13.32
CA ALA A 535 -31.22 -11.29 -13.48
C ALA A 535 -32.48 -11.21 -12.61
N ARG A 536 -33.26 -12.29 -12.55
CA ARG A 536 -34.44 -12.38 -11.69
C ARG A 536 -34.06 -12.27 -10.21
N PHE A 537 -33.04 -13.02 -9.78
CA PHE A 537 -32.51 -12.97 -8.42
C PHE A 537 -32.14 -11.53 -8.02
N MET A 538 -31.44 -10.79 -8.89
CA MET A 538 -31.09 -9.38 -8.62
C MET A 538 -32.33 -8.48 -8.53
N SER A 539 -33.32 -8.68 -9.41
CA SER A 539 -34.56 -7.88 -9.40
C SER A 539 -35.31 -8.07 -8.09
N GLU A 540 -35.54 -9.31 -7.69
CA GLU A 540 -36.24 -9.65 -6.44
C GLU A 540 -35.48 -9.13 -5.21
N LEU A 541 -34.14 -9.20 -5.22
CA LEU A 541 -33.33 -8.64 -4.15
C LEU A 541 -33.47 -7.11 -4.05
N PHE A 542 -33.47 -6.40 -5.18
CA PHE A 542 -33.71 -4.95 -5.20
C PHE A 542 -35.12 -4.58 -4.74
N GLU A 543 -36.13 -5.35 -5.14
CA GLU A 543 -37.52 -5.16 -4.69
C GLU A 543 -37.67 -5.35 -3.17
N SER A 544 -36.87 -6.26 -2.59
CA SER A 544 -36.85 -6.48 -1.13
C SER A 544 -36.13 -5.40 -0.33
N MET A 545 -35.33 -4.53 -0.98
CA MET A 545 -34.53 -3.46 -0.37
C MET A 545 -34.64 -2.15 -1.15
N PRO A 546 -35.85 -1.54 -1.18
CA PRO A 546 -36.12 -0.39 -2.03
C PRO A 546 -35.31 0.85 -1.65
N VAL A 547 -35.04 1.06 -0.35
CA VAL A 547 -34.26 2.23 0.11
C VAL A 547 -32.80 2.09 -0.34
N LEU A 548 -32.23 0.88 -0.22
CA LEU A 548 -30.91 0.58 -0.75
C LEU A 548 -30.82 0.78 -2.26
N HIS A 549 -31.82 0.33 -3.02
CA HIS A 549 -31.83 0.52 -4.48
C HIS A 549 -31.80 2.00 -4.87
N VAL A 550 -32.66 2.81 -4.24
CA VAL A 550 -32.71 4.27 -4.45
C VAL A 550 -31.37 4.91 -4.09
N TRP A 551 -30.76 4.50 -2.98
CA TRP A 551 -29.46 5.00 -2.55
C TRP A 551 -28.33 4.67 -3.54
N ILE A 552 -28.29 3.44 -4.09
CA ILE A 552 -27.32 3.06 -5.13
C ILE A 552 -27.50 3.93 -6.38
N LYS A 553 -28.75 4.15 -6.83
CA LYS A 553 -29.04 5.00 -7.99
C LYS A 553 -28.71 6.47 -7.76
N ALA A 554 -28.95 6.98 -6.56
CA ALA A 554 -28.54 8.33 -6.19
C ALA A 554 -27.01 8.50 -6.23
N ASN A 555 -26.24 7.48 -5.81
CA ASN A 555 -24.78 7.50 -5.89
C ASN A 555 -24.27 7.55 -7.33
N GLU A 556 -24.83 6.71 -8.21
CA GLU A 556 -24.49 6.69 -9.64
C GLU A 556 -24.77 8.07 -10.28
N ALA A 557 -25.97 8.62 -10.04
CA ALA A 557 -26.36 9.92 -10.57
C ALA A 557 -25.49 11.08 -10.02
N PHE A 558 -25.13 11.04 -8.74
CA PHE A 558 -24.23 12.02 -8.13
C PHE A 558 -22.84 11.96 -8.77
N ALA A 559 -22.27 10.76 -8.92
CA ALA A 559 -20.97 10.57 -9.54
C ALA A 559 -20.97 11.01 -11.01
N GLU A 560 -22.03 10.72 -11.78
CA GLU A 560 -22.17 11.15 -13.17
C GLU A 560 -22.22 12.67 -13.31
N LYS A 561 -22.89 13.35 -12.37
CA LYS A 561 -23.02 14.82 -12.37
C LYS A 561 -21.76 15.53 -11.90
N HIS A 562 -21.11 15.02 -10.86
CA HIS A 562 -20.05 15.74 -10.15
C HIS A 562 -18.64 15.19 -10.39
N GLY A 563 -18.52 13.97 -10.90
CA GLY A 563 -17.22 13.31 -11.12
C GLY A 563 -16.52 12.89 -9.82
N PHE A 564 -17.24 12.75 -8.72
CA PHE A 564 -16.71 12.25 -7.45
C PHE A 564 -17.81 11.71 -6.54
N VAL A 565 -17.43 11.03 -5.46
CA VAL A 565 -18.32 10.64 -4.34
C VAL A 565 -17.67 11.00 -3.00
N TRP A 566 -18.51 11.12 -1.96
CA TRP A 566 -18.10 11.36 -0.58
C TRP A 566 -18.19 10.09 0.26
N MET A 567 -17.21 9.90 1.13
CA MET A 567 -17.27 8.90 2.21
C MET A 567 -18.12 9.44 3.36
N ASP A 568 -18.27 8.65 4.42
CA ASP A 568 -19.03 9.05 5.59
C ASP A 568 -18.66 10.45 6.08
N LYS A 569 -19.68 11.22 6.51
CA LYS A 569 -19.56 12.60 7.01
C LYS A 569 -18.78 13.55 6.07
N GLN A 570 -18.66 13.23 4.78
CA GLN A 570 -17.84 13.97 3.81
C GLN A 570 -16.36 14.08 4.23
N GLN A 571 -15.87 13.16 5.07
CA GLN A 571 -14.50 13.17 5.59
C GLN A 571 -13.45 12.89 4.53
N ARG A 572 -13.82 12.18 3.46
CA ARG A 572 -12.91 11.88 2.34
C ARG A 572 -13.65 11.91 1.01
N LYS A 573 -12.98 12.39 -0.04
CA LYS A 573 -13.49 12.46 -1.42
C LYS A 573 -12.82 11.39 -2.28
N ARG A 574 -13.60 10.71 -3.11
CA ARG A 574 -13.09 9.89 -4.23
C ARG A 574 -13.49 10.50 -5.57
N ARG A 575 -12.52 10.99 -6.32
CA ARG A 575 -12.61 11.60 -7.65
C ARG A 575 -12.65 10.53 -8.74
N LEU A 576 -13.70 10.56 -9.54
CA LEU A 576 -14.01 9.64 -10.63
C LEU A 576 -14.23 10.46 -11.91
N PRO A 577 -13.19 11.05 -12.53
CA PRO A 577 -13.37 11.91 -13.71
C PRO A 577 -14.09 11.18 -14.86
N ASP A 578 -13.82 9.88 -15.00
CA ASP A 578 -14.44 9.01 -16.00
C ASP A 578 -15.97 8.89 -15.85
N ALA A 579 -16.51 9.20 -14.67
CA ALA A 579 -17.96 9.22 -14.42
C ALA A 579 -18.69 10.28 -15.26
N THR A 580 -18.04 11.40 -15.55
CA THR A 580 -18.63 12.53 -16.28
C THR A 580 -18.49 12.39 -17.81
N ILE A 581 -17.86 11.33 -18.29
CA ILE A 581 -17.66 11.09 -19.73
C ILE A 581 -19.02 11.01 -20.42
N LYS A 582 -19.20 11.83 -21.46
CA LYS A 582 -20.35 11.75 -22.38
C LYS A 582 -20.02 10.75 -23.49
N ALA A 583 -20.18 9.46 -23.20
CA ALA A 583 -19.92 8.39 -24.15
C ALA A 583 -20.85 8.53 -25.38
N LYS A 584 -20.25 8.54 -26.58
CA LYS A 584 -21.00 8.58 -27.84
C LYS A 584 -21.31 7.17 -28.32
N TRP A 585 -22.41 7.00 -29.05
CA TRP A 585 -22.74 5.71 -29.67
C TRP A 585 -21.58 5.23 -30.56
N GLY A 586 -21.16 3.98 -30.38
CA GLY A 586 -20.00 3.39 -31.07
C GLY A 586 -18.66 3.48 -30.31
N ASP A 587 -18.52 4.37 -29.32
CA ASP A 587 -17.29 4.53 -28.52
C ASP A 587 -17.27 3.55 -27.34
N ARG A 588 -16.86 2.31 -27.63
CA ARG A 588 -16.83 1.23 -26.64
C ARG A 588 -15.90 1.53 -25.46
N ASP A 589 -14.82 2.25 -25.66
CA ASP A 589 -13.85 2.51 -24.60
C ASP A 589 -14.37 3.56 -23.62
N SER A 590 -14.98 4.64 -24.10
CA SER A 590 -15.66 5.62 -23.23
C SER A 590 -16.79 4.97 -22.41
N PHE A 591 -17.58 4.08 -23.04
CA PHE A 591 -18.61 3.31 -22.31
C PHE A 591 -17.99 2.42 -21.22
N ARG A 592 -16.88 1.74 -21.51
CA ARG A 592 -16.20 0.87 -20.54
C ARG A 592 -15.62 1.68 -19.37
N GLN A 593 -15.00 2.82 -19.64
CA GLN A 593 -14.44 3.71 -18.61
C GLN A 593 -15.56 4.27 -17.71
N LYS A 594 -16.62 4.81 -18.30
CA LYS A 594 -17.78 5.32 -17.55
C LYS A 594 -18.42 4.23 -16.69
N ASN A 595 -18.70 3.06 -17.26
CA ASN A 595 -19.29 1.94 -16.51
C ASN A 595 -18.38 1.45 -15.37
N ARG A 596 -17.06 1.51 -15.54
CA ARG A 596 -16.10 1.22 -14.48
C ARG A 596 -16.18 2.27 -13.36
N ALA A 597 -16.25 3.55 -13.71
CA ALA A 597 -16.38 4.63 -12.74
C ALA A 597 -17.70 4.53 -11.94
N MET A 598 -18.81 4.19 -12.60
CA MET A 598 -20.10 3.97 -11.94
C MET A 598 -20.04 2.84 -10.90
N ARG A 599 -19.44 1.70 -11.24
CA ARG A 599 -19.23 0.60 -10.27
C ARG A 599 -18.33 1.01 -9.11
N GLN A 600 -17.34 1.84 -9.37
CA GLN A 600 -16.43 2.35 -8.34
C GLN A 600 -17.11 3.36 -7.41
N ALA A 601 -18.14 4.08 -7.84
CA ALA A 601 -18.80 5.11 -7.04
C ALA A 601 -19.37 4.54 -5.73
N THR A 602 -20.27 3.56 -5.81
CA THR A 602 -20.87 2.93 -4.62
C THR A 602 -19.83 2.16 -3.81
N ASN A 603 -18.96 1.39 -4.47
CA ASN A 603 -17.91 0.63 -3.79
C ASN A 603 -16.98 1.54 -2.98
N ALA A 604 -16.58 2.69 -3.53
CA ALA A 604 -15.68 3.61 -2.85
C ALA A 604 -16.32 4.23 -1.61
N ARG A 605 -17.62 4.56 -1.65
CA ARG A 605 -18.36 5.04 -0.47
C ARG A 605 -18.32 4.03 0.67
N VAL A 606 -18.54 2.76 0.37
CA VAL A 606 -18.56 1.68 1.36
C VAL A 606 -17.15 1.40 1.88
N GLN A 607 -16.22 1.04 0.99
CA GLN A 607 -14.85 0.65 1.37
C GLN A 607 -14.07 1.78 2.01
N GLY A 608 -14.25 3.01 1.52
CA GLY A 608 -13.60 4.19 2.06
C GLY A 608 -14.10 4.53 3.46
N SER A 609 -15.41 4.46 3.70
CA SER A 609 -15.97 4.69 5.04
C SER A 609 -15.55 3.59 6.02
N SER A 610 -15.57 2.33 5.59
CA SER A 610 -15.03 1.22 6.39
C SER A 610 -13.56 1.42 6.74
N SER A 611 -12.74 1.94 5.81
CA SER A 611 -11.34 2.27 6.11
C SER A 611 -11.20 3.36 7.18
N ILE A 612 -12.08 4.37 7.18
CA ILE A 612 -12.11 5.41 8.22
C ILE A 612 -12.36 4.78 9.59
N GLN A 613 -13.33 3.85 9.70
CA GLN A 613 -13.57 3.11 10.94
C GLN A 613 -12.31 2.37 11.41
N THR A 614 -11.64 1.64 10.52
CA THR A 614 -10.41 0.91 10.86
C THR A 614 -9.30 1.87 11.34
N LYS A 615 -9.04 2.98 10.62
CA LYS A 615 -8.03 3.98 11.00
C LYS A 615 -8.30 4.62 12.36
N VAL A 616 -9.54 5.03 12.63
CA VAL A 616 -9.93 5.58 13.93
C VAL A 616 -9.76 4.55 15.05
N THR A 617 -10.10 3.30 14.76
CA THR A 617 -9.94 2.20 15.72
C THR A 617 -8.47 1.91 16.01
N MET A 618 -7.59 1.95 14.99
CA MET A 618 -6.15 1.79 15.16
C MET A 618 -5.55 2.85 16.07
N ILE A 619 -5.92 4.12 15.89
CA ILE A 619 -5.41 5.23 16.74
C ILE A 619 -5.80 5.00 18.21
N LYS A 620 -7.06 4.61 18.45
CA LYS A 620 -7.55 4.31 19.81
C LYS A 620 -6.93 3.03 20.40
N ALA A 621 -6.72 2.02 19.56
CA ALA A 621 -6.10 0.75 19.94
C ALA A 621 -4.64 0.95 20.33
N ASP A 622 -3.88 1.71 19.55
CA ASP A 622 -2.48 2.06 19.85
C ASP A 622 -2.37 2.87 21.14
N ALA A 623 -3.22 3.90 21.32
CA ALA A 623 -3.28 4.66 22.55
C ALA A 623 -3.59 3.77 23.77
N CYS A 624 -4.51 2.81 23.63
CA CYS A 624 -4.80 1.82 24.67
C CYS A 624 -3.57 0.96 24.99
N CYS A 625 -2.88 0.43 23.97
CA CYS A 625 -1.68 -0.37 24.15
C CYS A 625 -0.58 0.40 24.90
N LYS A 626 -0.37 1.68 24.57
CA LYS A 626 0.64 2.54 25.22
C LYS A 626 0.41 2.75 26.72
N THR A 627 -0.82 2.57 27.21
CA THR A 627 -1.15 2.69 28.64
C THR A 627 -0.97 1.38 29.42
N ARG A 628 -0.60 0.28 28.76
CA ARG A 628 -0.55 -1.06 29.34
C ARG A 628 0.81 -1.71 29.09
N GLU A 629 1.43 -2.15 30.17
CA GLU A 629 2.72 -2.82 30.07
C GLU A 629 2.61 -4.11 29.25
N GLY A 630 3.55 -4.31 28.31
CA GLY A 630 3.59 -5.50 27.48
C GLY A 630 2.61 -5.53 26.30
N TRP A 631 1.68 -4.58 26.19
CA TRP A 631 0.71 -4.50 25.10
C TRP A 631 1.29 -3.78 23.88
N ARG A 632 1.05 -4.32 22.69
CA ARG A 632 1.42 -3.72 21.41
C ARG A 632 0.36 -4.01 20.36
N MET A 633 0.11 -3.06 19.46
CA MET A 633 -0.57 -3.38 18.22
C MET A 633 0.43 -4.11 17.30
N TRP A 634 0.18 -5.39 17.05
CA TRP A 634 1.09 -6.28 16.33
C TRP A 634 0.92 -6.16 14.81
N GLY A 635 -0.31 -6.04 14.33
CA GLY A 635 -0.60 -5.98 12.91
C GLY A 635 -2.01 -5.52 12.60
N THR A 636 -2.25 -5.17 11.33
CA THR A 636 -3.59 -5.02 10.77
C THR A 636 -3.67 -5.70 9.42
N VAL A 637 -4.72 -6.51 9.23
CA VAL A 637 -4.97 -7.25 7.98
C VAL A 637 -6.42 -7.03 7.58
N HIS A 638 -6.63 -6.26 6.50
CA HIS A 638 -7.97 -5.83 6.09
C HIS A 638 -8.68 -5.03 7.20
N ASP A 639 -9.72 -5.60 7.81
CA ASP A 639 -10.51 -5.07 8.92
C ASP A 639 -10.16 -5.70 10.28
N GLU A 640 -9.16 -6.59 10.31
CA GLU A 640 -8.62 -7.23 11.50
C GLU A 640 -7.54 -6.34 12.17
N LEU A 641 -7.64 -6.20 13.49
CA LEU A 641 -6.55 -5.70 14.35
C LEU A 641 -6.00 -6.84 15.20
N ILE A 642 -4.68 -6.99 15.19
CA ILE A 642 -3.98 -8.04 15.96
C ILE A 642 -3.15 -7.35 17.03
N PHE A 643 -3.31 -7.80 18.27
CA PHE A 643 -2.63 -7.31 19.46
C PHE A 643 -1.64 -8.37 19.94
N GLU A 644 -0.46 -7.94 20.37
CA GLU A 644 0.48 -8.74 21.13
C GLU A 644 0.33 -8.33 22.61
N ILE A 645 -0.14 -9.23 23.47
CA ILE A 645 -0.44 -8.94 24.88
C ILE A 645 0.16 -10.01 25.81
N PRO A 646 0.40 -9.70 27.11
CA PRO A 646 0.81 -10.68 28.10
C PRO A 646 -0.14 -11.89 28.18
N GLU A 647 0.40 -13.09 28.41
CA GLU A 647 -0.38 -14.33 28.46
C GLU A 647 -1.28 -14.44 29.71
N ASP A 648 -1.01 -13.65 30.74
CA ASP A 648 -1.84 -13.49 31.93
C ASP A 648 -3.00 -12.50 31.77
N PHE A 649 -3.32 -12.10 30.53
CA PHE A 649 -4.50 -11.28 30.23
C PHE A 649 -5.80 -11.86 30.82
N THR A 650 -6.70 -10.95 31.15
CA THR A 650 -7.99 -11.24 31.78
C THR A 650 -9.15 -11.19 30.79
N ARG A 651 -10.34 -11.64 31.21
CA ARG A 651 -11.57 -11.43 30.41
C ARG A 651 -11.90 -9.94 30.24
N ASP A 652 -11.56 -9.10 31.22
CA ASP A 652 -11.76 -7.65 31.14
C ASP A 652 -10.87 -7.00 30.07
N ASP A 653 -9.66 -7.52 29.87
CA ASP A 653 -8.75 -7.09 28.81
C ASP A 653 -9.34 -7.36 27.42
N ILE A 654 -9.93 -8.55 27.23
CA ILE A 654 -10.64 -8.90 26.00
C ILE A 654 -11.87 -8.01 25.80
N GLU A 655 -12.62 -7.73 26.87
CA GLU A 655 -13.76 -6.83 26.79
C GLU A 655 -13.33 -5.40 26.43
N GLN A 656 -12.15 -4.94 26.88
CA GLN A 656 -11.60 -3.67 26.41
C GLN A 656 -11.31 -3.70 24.90
N ILE A 657 -10.71 -4.78 24.38
CA ILE A 657 -10.47 -4.93 22.93
C ILE A 657 -11.81 -4.92 22.17
N ARG A 658 -12.83 -5.60 22.70
CA ARG A 658 -14.19 -5.59 22.14
C ARG A 658 -14.78 -4.19 22.08
N LYS A 659 -14.66 -3.41 23.16
CA LYS A 659 -15.12 -2.01 23.21
C LYS A 659 -14.33 -1.13 22.25
N LEU A 660 -13.02 -1.33 22.11
CA LEU A 660 -12.22 -0.62 21.12
C LEU A 660 -12.80 -0.85 19.71
N MET A 661 -13.01 -2.09 19.31
CA MET A 661 -13.59 -2.38 18.00
C MET A 661 -14.99 -1.78 17.85
N THR A 662 -15.87 -2.00 18.83
CA THR A 662 -17.30 -1.68 18.68
C THR A 662 -17.65 -0.22 18.91
N GLU A 663 -16.86 0.52 19.69
CA GLU A 663 -17.19 1.89 20.12
C GLU A 663 -16.25 2.96 19.57
N SER A 664 -15.11 2.59 18.98
CA SER A 664 -14.16 3.57 18.41
C SER A 664 -14.78 4.42 17.31
N TYR A 665 -15.63 3.83 16.48
CA TYR A 665 -16.35 4.49 15.40
C TYR A 665 -17.77 3.94 15.32
N ARG A 666 -18.78 4.77 15.61
CA ARG A 666 -20.19 4.36 15.61
C ARG A 666 -20.86 4.63 14.28
N TRP A 667 -21.60 3.65 13.75
CA TRP A 667 -22.41 3.74 12.54
C TRP A 667 -23.83 4.24 12.84
N GLY A 668 -23.92 5.42 13.46
CA GLY A 668 -25.20 5.92 13.99
C GLY A 668 -25.80 4.90 14.97
N ASP A 669 -27.04 4.50 14.70
CA ASP A 669 -27.78 3.50 15.50
C ASP A 669 -27.55 2.05 15.03
N VAL A 670 -26.72 1.81 14.00
CA VAL A 670 -26.37 0.45 13.58
C VAL A 670 -25.28 -0.07 14.51
N ALA A 671 -25.61 -1.11 15.27
CA ALA A 671 -24.65 -1.75 16.18
C ALA A 671 -23.37 -2.17 15.42
N ASN A 672 -22.21 -2.11 16.08
CA ASN A 672 -21.00 -2.78 15.59
C ASN A 672 -20.92 -4.20 16.15
N GLY A 673 -20.04 -5.02 15.59
CA GLY A 673 -19.70 -6.32 16.16
C GLY A 673 -18.26 -6.71 15.84
N THR A 674 -17.70 -7.61 16.63
CA THR A 674 -16.35 -8.15 16.41
C THR A 674 -16.26 -9.61 16.83
N ASP A 675 -15.51 -10.40 16.05
CA ASP A 675 -15.04 -11.74 16.43
C ASP A 675 -13.64 -11.60 17.02
N ILE A 676 -13.40 -12.26 18.16
CA ILE A 676 -12.11 -12.22 18.85
C ILE A 676 -11.59 -13.64 19.01
N GLU A 677 -10.35 -13.84 18.57
CA GLU A 677 -9.62 -15.10 18.68
C GLU A 677 -8.29 -14.88 19.40
N VAL A 678 -7.91 -15.86 20.23
CA VAL A 678 -6.61 -15.88 20.94
C VAL A 678 -5.73 -16.93 20.29
N MET A 679 -4.47 -16.58 20.02
CA MET A 679 -3.56 -17.46 19.29
C MET A 679 -2.12 -17.32 19.78
N ARG A 680 -1.39 -18.44 19.84
CA ARG A 680 0.07 -18.44 20.03
C ARG A 680 0.80 -18.30 18.71
N ARG A 681 0.20 -18.85 17.65
CA ARG A 681 0.69 -18.88 16.29
C ARG A 681 -0.38 -18.28 15.39
N TRP A 682 0.01 -17.37 14.51
CA TRP A 682 -0.96 -16.67 13.68
C TRP A 682 -1.68 -17.63 12.73
N GLY A 683 -3.01 -17.54 12.69
CA GLY A 683 -3.86 -18.45 11.91
C GLY A 683 -4.30 -19.72 12.66
N GLU A 684 -3.86 -19.93 13.89
CA GLU A 684 -4.29 -21.03 14.78
C GLU A 684 -5.04 -20.47 16.00
N GLY A 685 -6.06 -19.64 15.73
CA GLY A 685 -6.88 -19.01 16.75
C GLY A 685 -7.88 -19.97 17.40
N VAL A 686 -8.10 -19.76 18.70
CA VAL A 686 -9.21 -20.36 19.45
C VAL A 686 -10.13 -19.28 19.98
N THR A 687 -11.38 -19.64 20.30
CA THR A 687 -12.29 -18.68 20.92
C THR A 687 -11.79 -18.28 22.31
N VAL A 688 -12.21 -17.11 22.78
CA VAL A 688 -11.86 -16.62 24.11
C VAL A 688 -12.32 -17.61 25.19
N ASP A 689 -13.49 -18.22 25.03
CA ASP A 689 -14.02 -19.18 26.00
C ASP A 689 -13.23 -20.49 26.00
N ASP A 690 -12.84 -21.00 24.83
CA ASP A 690 -11.98 -22.18 24.73
C ASP A 690 -10.61 -21.92 25.35
N TRP A 691 -10.05 -20.72 25.16
CA TRP A 691 -8.77 -20.34 25.75
C TRP A 691 -8.78 -20.43 27.28
N PHE A 692 -9.76 -19.79 27.94
CA PHE A 692 -9.86 -19.82 29.39
C PHE A 692 -10.22 -21.20 29.93
N THR A 693 -11.08 -21.95 29.23
CA THR A 693 -11.41 -23.34 29.61
C THR A 693 -10.17 -24.23 29.58
N ASN A 694 -9.33 -24.10 28.53
CA ASN A 694 -8.08 -24.88 28.44
C ASN A 694 -7.06 -24.45 29.50
N LYS A 695 -6.98 -23.16 29.84
CA LYS A 695 -6.07 -22.63 30.85
C LYS A 695 -6.44 -23.07 32.27
N GLU A 696 -7.71 -23.30 32.56
CA GLU A 696 -8.19 -23.80 33.85
C GLU A 696 -7.98 -25.32 34.03
N ASN A 697 -7.78 -26.06 32.92
CA ASN A 697 -7.55 -27.51 32.92
C ASN A 697 -6.06 -27.92 32.93
N VAL A 698 -5.14 -26.94 32.89
CA VAL A 698 -3.68 -27.10 32.96
C VAL A 698 -3.19 -26.51 34.26
#